data_AF-A0A415CZQ8-F1
#
_entry.id   AF-A0A415CZQ8-F1
#
_cell.length_a   1.000
_cell.length_b   1.000
_cell.length_c   1.000
_cell.angle_alpha   90.00
_cell.angle_beta   90.00
_cell.angle_gamma   90.00
#
_symmetry.space_group_name_H-M   'P 1'
#
loop_
_entity.id
_entity.type
_entity.pdbx_description
1 polymer ?
#
loop_
_entity_poly.entity_id
_entity_poly.type
_entity_poly.pdbx_seq_one_letter_code
_entity_poly.pdbx_strand_id
1 'polypeptide(L)'
;MTEHHAISRRAFTLGLGLAALSPLASLPETATLGIPLRAAFADDAATASVSLDKFVIRLRPAGYFRTASVNQDGNIKGNVCHLFNDGTSSKLILERVLTDADNTNWYAIRTLLNFEEHKKTGYSIWSVDGDSDKDGKVIHVWNGEYDKKPSRAFAFERQLNGTYIIRDRTNEKKDINYLAIEKDGKDQDNNKICHKRKDIPWELELVGYDMGKINTTVRSIDWTTYSSYVDGPCWMKYVDNNKFLDELSIPGTHDSGTCSVDNDTEPQSSQAKCQQDYIPTQLLEGVRYFDIRLGKGENPGIDHGACYLLKKDGNFMHLSDVIGYFNTFLSENPTEALIMLVSRGNDEATDESLTTALGKVFDENPDLFYTSSRIPTLGEVRGKIVLLRRFGLAGNSVSSHTWGLDLTQWDDKIAAHTDSTSMCLVRDERGFEAVGKTGDEEPYCTKVYAQDHYECTGTDKIGWVDMALQETTKLARIMVDVEDNDGAKVKVLEHSWCINYTSCTNYKQGSNPFTAARVVNEHLYKSQYINSTGNESTKEDCLKHIGIIASDFVDAALARSIYQRNYDAKHKQTVSYYLPTRMRMTYGDSLSDASLQDGKTVGEGYFRLVDSSSTLNVADSGSKFVEYVDVDALGNETVTGLRGSVPIYIDRRALTPHFEGLEGLKVGEDVRAKITALLDGKLETDACTAQLEFMHDANGAPGTAMAEGEAFTAGTYWVRAKGLLGDAAQNYTLASDGAASFAVAASGNAGGDGTGTDSGTGPNAGSADKNGKGKSSAGKLAGTGDGSGIAAGLAAAAVATTAVGAAMLVNDHESDEGASE
;
A
#
# COMPACT_ATOMS: atom_id res chain seq x y z
N MET A 1 -64.44 30.86 23.10
CA MET A 1 -63.63 30.91 21.87
C MET A 1 -62.27 30.37 22.22
N THR A 2 -61.96 29.19 21.69
CA THR A 2 -60.93 28.24 22.11
C THR A 2 -60.15 27.82 20.88
N GLU A 3 -58.83 27.97 20.88
CA GLU A 3 -57.85 27.20 20.09
C GLU A 3 -56.52 27.25 20.89
N HIS A 4 -56.01 26.20 21.53
CA HIS A 4 -55.45 24.89 21.12
C HIS A 4 -54.01 24.89 20.60
N HIS A 5 -53.10 24.51 21.51
CA HIS A 5 -51.89 23.73 21.28
C HIS A 5 -52.21 22.31 20.76
N ALA A 6 -51.36 21.74 19.89
CA ALA A 6 -50.53 20.55 20.17
C ALA A 6 -49.98 19.86 18.90
N ILE A 7 -48.79 19.28 19.11
CA ILE A 7 -47.98 18.32 18.35
C ILE A 7 -48.78 17.13 17.77
N SER A 8 -48.39 16.61 16.59
CA SER A 8 -48.34 15.15 16.32
C SER A 8 -47.60 14.75 15.04
N ARG A 9 -46.78 13.69 15.17
CA ARG A 9 -46.33 12.75 14.11
C ARG A 9 -47.50 12.05 13.41
N ARG A 10 -47.29 11.57 12.16
CA ARG A 10 -47.67 10.26 11.56
C ARG A 10 -47.64 10.38 10.02
N ALA A 11 -47.02 9.53 9.20
CA ALA A 11 -46.92 8.06 9.08
C ALA A 11 -47.59 7.63 7.75
N PHE A 12 -46.90 6.79 6.97
CA PHE A 12 -47.49 6.04 5.85
C PHE A 12 -48.00 4.69 6.39
N THR A 13 -49.20 4.29 5.97
CA THR A 13 -49.92 3.03 6.32
C THR A 13 -50.15 2.29 4.98
N LEU A 14 -50.35 0.97 4.82
CA LEU A 14 -51.24 0.05 5.54
C LEU A 14 -51.08 -1.40 4.99
N GLY A 15 -51.46 -2.42 5.78
CA GLY A 15 -51.56 -3.81 5.31
C GLY A 15 -51.98 -4.90 6.33
N LEU A 16 -53.03 -4.64 7.12
CA LEU A 16 -54.02 -5.53 7.80
C LEU A 16 -53.71 -6.99 8.26
N GLY A 17 -54.12 -7.29 9.51
CA GLY A 17 -54.66 -8.59 9.94
C GLY A 17 -54.68 -8.87 11.45
N LEU A 18 -55.81 -8.58 12.11
CA LEU A 18 -56.44 -9.10 13.37
C LEU A 18 -55.59 -9.87 14.43
N ALA A 19 -55.89 -9.91 15.73
CA ALA A 19 -56.67 -9.21 16.76
C ALA A 19 -56.54 -10.06 18.07
N ALA A 20 -56.81 -9.45 19.23
CA ALA A 20 -57.08 -10.04 20.57
C ALA A 20 -55.86 -10.46 21.44
N LEU A 21 -55.83 -10.31 22.77
CA LEU A 21 -56.50 -9.49 23.80
C LEU A 21 -55.80 -9.83 25.15
N SER A 22 -55.59 -8.81 25.99
CA SER A 22 -55.64 -8.85 27.46
C SER A 22 -54.41 -9.27 28.33
N PRO A 23 -54.33 -8.73 29.58
CA PRO A 23 -53.10 -8.47 30.33
C PRO A 23 -53.02 -9.22 31.69
N LEU A 24 -51.87 -9.24 32.37
CA LEU A 24 -51.80 -9.48 33.82
C LEU A 24 -50.48 -9.04 34.45
N ALA A 25 -50.60 -8.63 35.71
CA ALA A 25 -49.68 -7.84 36.52
C ALA A 25 -48.78 -8.66 37.46
N SER A 26 -47.85 -7.93 38.11
CA SER A 26 -47.36 -8.04 39.51
C SER A 26 -45.90 -8.51 39.79
N LEU A 27 -45.05 -7.50 40.10
CA LEU A 27 -44.22 -7.30 41.31
C LEU A 27 -43.00 -8.25 41.66
N PRO A 28 -42.04 -7.83 42.54
CA PRO A 28 -40.59 -7.80 42.27
C PRO A 28 -39.69 -8.64 43.23
N GLU A 29 -38.36 -8.47 43.08
CA GLU A 29 -37.22 -8.89 43.93
C GLU A 29 -36.86 -10.38 44.04
N THR A 30 -35.68 -10.79 43.55
CA THR A 30 -34.48 -11.09 44.37
C THR A 30 -33.33 -11.67 43.52
N ALA A 31 -32.12 -11.42 43.99
CA ALA A 31 -30.83 -11.68 43.37
C ALA A 31 -30.40 -13.16 43.40
N THR A 32 -29.65 -13.62 42.37
CA THR A 32 -28.19 -13.88 42.40
C THR A 32 -27.70 -14.97 41.41
N LEU A 33 -26.61 -14.62 40.73
CA LEU A 33 -25.37 -15.38 40.45
C LEU A 33 -25.28 -16.50 39.38
N GLY A 34 -24.25 -16.32 38.53
CA GLY A 34 -23.48 -17.36 37.81
C GLY A 34 -23.69 -17.29 36.30
N ILE A 35 -22.79 -16.72 35.49
CA ILE A 35 -21.47 -17.26 35.07
C ILE A 35 -20.53 -16.06 34.71
N PRO A 36 -19.20 -16.16 34.92
CA PRO A 36 -18.34 -15.04 35.30
C PRO A 36 -17.51 -14.38 34.19
N LEU A 37 -16.96 -13.21 34.55
CA LEU A 37 -15.73 -12.59 34.04
C LEU A 37 -14.72 -13.61 33.52
N ARG A 38 -14.18 -13.37 32.33
CA ARG A 38 -12.81 -13.77 32.00
C ARG A 38 -11.89 -12.58 32.31
N ALA A 39 -11.36 -12.58 33.53
CA ALA A 39 -10.15 -11.85 33.87
C ALA A 39 -8.99 -12.85 33.95
N ALA A 40 -7.99 -12.63 33.10
CA ALA A 40 -6.58 -12.99 33.20
C ALA A 40 -5.94 -12.25 32.02
N PHE A 41 -4.99 -11.33 32.17
CA PHE A 41 -3.74 -11.50 32.90
C PHE A 41 -3.38 -10.27 33.74
N ALA A 42 -2.84 -10.56 34.92
CA ALA A 42 -2.20 -9.63 35.84
C ALA A 42 -0.80 -9.23 35.33
N ASP A 43 -0.27 -8.17 35.94
CA ASP A 43 1.13 -7.77 35.89
C ASP A 43 2.06 -8.98 36.12
N ASP A 44 2.83 -9.35 35.11
CA ASP A 44 4.03 -10.18 35.25
C ASP A 44 5.21 -9.44 34.61
N ALA A 45 6.22 -9.21 35.43
CA ALA A 45 7.53 -8.75 34.98
C ALA A 45 8.23 -9.83 34.13
N ALA A 46 8.90 -9.35 33.08
CA ALA A 46 9.88 -10.04 32.22
C ALA A 46 9.37 -11.09 31.20
N THR A 47 9.26 -10.61 29.96
CA THR A 47 9.61 -11.30 28.69
C THR A 47 8.89 -12.60 28.32
N ALA A 48 7.65 -12.49 27.84
CA ALA A 48 7.18 -13.32 26.73
C ALA A 48 7.26 -12.48 25.45
N SER A 49 7.94 -12.97 24.40
CA SER A 49 8.00 -12.30 23.11
C SER A 49 6.59 -11.95 22.66
N VAL A 50 6.30 -10.67 22.45
CA VAL A 50 5.04 -10.23 21.87
C VAL A 50 4.91 -10.89 20.48
N SER A 51 3.70 -11.17 20.00
CA SER A 51 3.46 -11.82 18.71
C SER A 51 2.55 -10.95 17.86
N LEU A 52 2.69 -11.01 16.53
CA LEU A 52 2.07 -10.05 15.60
C LEU A 52 0.53 -10.07 15.66
N ASP A 53 -0.07 -11.19 16.06
CA ASP A 53 -1.51 -11.39 16.28
C ASP A 53 -2.09 -10.48 17.36
N LYS A 54 -1.25 -9.83 18.18
CA LYS A 54 -1.71 -8.88 19.21
C LYS A 54 -1.89 -7.46 18.70
N PHE A 55 -1.48 -7.18 17.46
CA PHE A 55 -1.53 -5.85 16.87
C PHE A 55 -2.59 -5.77 15.77
N VAL A 56 -3.12 -4.57 15.59
CA VAL A 56 -3.73 -4.17 14.33
C VAL A 56 -2.61 -3.75 13.40
N ILE A 57 -2.54 -4.37 12.23
CA ILE A 57 -1.47 -4.10 11.25
C ILE A 57 -2.03 -3.75 9.87
N ARG A 58 -1.35 -2.83 9.20
CA ARG A 58 -1.54 -2.51 7.79
C ARG A 58 -0.32 -3.00 7.02
N LEU A 59 -0.55 -3.84 6.01
CA LEU A 59 0.47 -4.34 5.12
C LEU A 59 0.39 -3.62 3.78
N ARG A 60 1.53 -3.06 3.37
CA ARG A 60 1.69 -2.32 2.12
C ARG A 60 2.87 -2.91 1.37
N PRO A 61 2.78 -3.24 0.06
CA PRO A 61 3.98 -3.58 -0.69
C PRO A 61 4.97 -2.41 -0.63
N ALA A 62 6.25 -2.67 -0.43
CA ALA A 62 7.23 -1.59 -0.29
C ALA A 62 7.31 -0.79 -1.59
N GLY A 63 7.30 0.55 -1.48
CA GLY A 63 7.28 1.44 -2.65
C GLY A 63 5.90 1.64 -3.28
N TYR A 64 4.83 1.11 -2.68
CA TYR A 64 3.46 1.42 -3.09
C TYR A 64 2.94 2.59 -2.27
N PHE A 65 2.31 3.56 -2.92
CA PHE A 65 1.94 4.82 -2.28
C PHE A 65 0.49 5.19 -2.58
N ARG A 66 -0.44 4.65 -1.80
CA ARG A 66 -1.81 5.16 -1.68
C ARG A 66 -2.29 5.07 -0.24
N THR A 67 -2.56 6.22 0.35
CA THR A 67 -3.38 6.39 1.56
C THR A 67 -4.85 6.36 1.16
N ALA A 68 -5.72 5.78 2.00
CA ALA A 68 -7.17 5.66 1.84
C ALA A 68 -7.68 4.43 1.05
N SER A 69 -7.49 3.24 1.65
CA SER A 69 -8.47 2.17 1.58
C SER A 69 -9.17 2.07 2.93
N VAL A 70 -10.40 2.58 3.05
CA VAL A 70 -11.17 2.37 4.27
C VAL A 70 -12.42 1.51 4.07
N ASN A 71 -13.04 1.41 2.89
CA ASN A 71 -14.05 0.38 2.57
C ASN A 71 -14.30 0.22 1.05
N GLN A 72 -13.48 -0.56 0.35
CA GLN A 72 -13.92 -1.13 -0.92
C GLN A 72 -13.97 -2.66 -0.81
N ASP A 73 -15.18 -3.17 -0.93
CA ASP A 73 -15.53 -4.59 -1.09
C ASP A 73 -15.21 -5.14 -2.49
N GLY A 74 -14.34 -4.46 -3.24
CA GLY A 74 -13.88 -4.83 -4.57
C GLY A 74 -12.45 -4.35 -4.79
N ASN A 75 -11.67 -5.17 -5.48
CA ASN A 75 -10.29 -4.84 -5.85
C ASN A 75 -10.29 -3.53 -6.64
N ILE A 76 -9.58 -2.50 -6.17
CA ILE A 76 -9.10 -1.31 -6.93
C ILE A 76 -7.60 -1.12 -6.58
N LYS A 77 -6.89 -0.30 -7.37
CA LYS A 77 -5.44 -0.06 -7.32
C LYS A 77 -4.93 0.32 -5.92
N GLY A 78 -3.77 -0.21 -5.53
CA GLY A 78 -3.06 0.20 -4.33
C GLY A 78 -3.71 -0.15 -2.99
N ASN A 79 -4.48 -1.25 -2.91
CA ASN A 79 -5.06 -1.68 -1.64
C ASN A 79 -3.98 -2.01 -0.60
N VAL A 80 -4.01 -1.32 0.54
CA VAL A 80 -3.33 -1.71 1.78
C VAL A 80 -4.13 -2.88 2.38
N CYS A 81 -3.45 -3.97 2.73
CA CYS A 81 -4.09 -5.10 3.39
C CYS A 81 -4.18 -4.82 4.89
N HIS A 82 -5.39 -4.59 5.40
CA HIS A 82 -5.61 -4.34 6.81
C HIS A 82 -5.92 -5.66 7.54
N LEU A 83 -5.16 -5.99 8.59
CA LEU A 83 -5.30 -7.20 9.39
C LEU A 83 -5.54 -6.80 10.87
N PHE A 84 -6.68 -7.22 11.45
CA PHE A 84 -7.16 -6.78 12.78
C PHE A 84 -7.45 -7.98 13.71
N ASN A 85 -7.17 -7.89 15.01
CA ASN A 85 -7.42 -9.01 15.92
C ASN A 85 -8.90 -9.21 16.31
N ASP A 86 -9.72 -8.15 16.38
CA ASP A 86 -11.19 -8.21 16.42
C ASP A 86 -11.81 -6.89 15.86
N GLY A 87 -13.08 -6.93 15.44
CA GLY A 87 -13.61 -6.02 14.41
C GLY A 87 -14.32 -4.74 14.87
N THR A 88 -14.38 -3.77 13.95
CA THR A 88 -15.53 -2.86 13.80
C THR A 88 -15.97 -2.59 12.36
N SER A 89 -15.16 -2.83 11.32
CA SER A 89 -15.66 -2.78 9.92
C SER A 89 -14.72 -3.35 8.84
N SER A 90 -13.73 -4.20 9.18
CA SER A 90 -12.85 -4.81 8.17
C SER A 90 -12.64 -6.31 8.32
N LYS A 91 -12.41 -6.95 7.18
CA LYS A 91 -12.74 -8.35 6.92
C LYS A 91 -11.71 -9.36 7.38
N LEU A 92 -10.50 -8.99 7.84
CA LEU A 92 -9.37 -9.92 8.02
C LEU A 92 -8.73 -9.87 9.43
N ILE A 93 -8.37 -11.04 9.97
CA ILE A 93 -7.70 -11.29 11.26
C ILE A 93 -6.38 -11.96 11.03
N LEU A 94 -5.38 -11.58 11.81
CA LEU A 94 -4.12 -12.31 11.93
C LEU A 94 -4.16 -13.19 13.19
N GLU A 95 -4.34 -14.49 13.03
CA GLU A 95 -4.38 -15.45 14.14
C GLU A 95 -3.06 -16.22 14.20
N ARG A 96 -2.39 -16.23 15.35
CA ARG A 96 -1.22 -17.11 15.54
C ARG A 96 -1.68 -18.55 15.68
N VAL A 97 -1.29 -19.41 14.74
CA VAL A 97 -1.79 -20.79 14.65
C VAL A 97 -0.81 -21.84 15.17
N LEU A 98 0.49 -21.59 15.11
CA LEU A 98 1.52 -22.45 15.71
C LEU A 98 2.85 -21.70 15.86
N THR A 99 3.72 -22.25 16.71
CA THR A 99 5.14 -21.92 16.79
C THR A 99 5.90 -23.21 16.51
N ASP A 100 6.86 -23.19 15.58
CA ASP A 100 7.65 -24.39 15.25
C ASP A 100 8.89 -24.55 16.15
N ALA A 101 9.65 -25.62 15.90
CA ALA A 101 10.85 -25.97 16.68
C ALA A 101 11.97 -24.92 16.58
N ASP A 102 11.95 -24.09 15.54
CA ASP A 102 12.91 -22.99 15.33
C ASP A 102 12.42 -21.68 15.99
N ASN A 103 11.37 -21.75 16.81
CA ASN A 103 10.66 -20.60 17.40
C ASN A 103 10.04 -19.65 16.38
N THR A 104 9.78 -20.10 15.15
CA THR A 104 9.08 -19.28 14.15
C THR A 104 7.59 -19.29 14.47
N ASN A 105 7.01 -18.10 14.65
CA ASN A 105 5.58 -17.94 14.77
C ASN A 105 4.93 -17.93 13.39
N TRP A 106 3.91 -18.75 13.22
CA TRP A 106 3.13 -18.83 12.00
C TRP A 106 1.72 -18.31 12.23
N TYR A 107 1.22 -17.57 11.25
CA TYR A 107 -0.05 -16.86 11.34
C TYR A 107 -0.98 -17.26 10.20
N ALA A 108 -2.25 -17.50 10.51
CA ALA A 108 -3.30 -17.56 9.52
C ALA A 108 -3.92 -16.17 9.37
N ILE A 109 -4.15 -15.75 8.13
CA ILE A 109 -4.99 -14.59 7.84
C ILE A 109 -6.42 -15.13 7.69
N ARG A 110 -7.44 -14.57 8.35
CA ARG A 110 -8.80 -15.14 8.43
C ARG A 110 -9.89 -14.10 8.33
N THR A 111 -11.11 -14.41 7.88
CA THR A 111 -12.19 -13.42 7.86
C THR A 111 -13.11 -13.47 9.08
N LEU A 112 -13.50 -12.29 9.61
CA LEU A 112 -14.36 -12.15 10.82
C LEU A 112 -15.82 -12.59 10.64
N LEU A 113 -16.35 -12.66 9.41
CA LEU A 113 -17.79 -12.84 9.16
C LEU A 113 -18.14 -14.02 8.25
N ASN A 114 -19.18 -14.77 8.64
CA ASN A 114 -19.97 -15.62 7.74
C ASN A 114 -20.73 -14.70 6.77
N PHE A 115 -20.28 -14.60 5.52
CA PHE A 115 -20.92 -13.81 4.46
C PHE A 115 -22.29 -14.37 4.01
N GLU A 116 -23.33 -14.30 4.86
CA GLU A 116 -24.72 -14.57 4.44
C GLU A 116 -25.47 -13.30 3.97
N GLU A 117 -24.94 -12.10 4.20
CA GLU A 117 -25.74 -10.87 4.12
C GLU A 117 -25.72 -10.11 2.77
N HIS A 118 -25.00 -10.61 1.76
CA HIS A 118 -25.08 -10.05 0.40
C HIS A 118 -25.54 -11.10 -0.60
N LYS A 119 -26.85 -11.34 -0.64
CA LYS A 119 -27.56 -11.92 -1.80
C LYS A 119 -27.55 -10.98 -3.02
N LYS A 120 -26.45 -10.25 -3.26
CA LYS A 120 -26.27 -9.35 -4.40
C LYS A 120 -25.34 -10.03 -5.42
N THR A 121 -26.00 -10.64 -6.41
CA THR A 121 -25.62 -10.67 -7.83
C THR A 121 -24.13 -10.89 -8.13
N GLY A 122 -23.78 -12.18 -8.33
CA GLY A 122 -22.70 -12.73 -9.15
C GLY A 122 -21.40 -11.92 -9.22
N TYR A 123 -20.39 -12.34 -8.47
CA TYR A 123 -18.94 -12.40 -8.83
C TYR A 123 -18.01 -12.62 -7.61
N SER A 124 -18.54 -12.78 -6.39
CA SER A 124 -17.72 -12.85 -5.17
C SER A 124 -18.07 -14.06 -4.31
N ILE A 125 -17.05 -14.88 -3.99
CA ILE A 125 -16.93 -16.02 -3.06
C ILE A 125 -16.43 -17.28 -3.80
N TRP A 126 -15.10 -17.45 -3.87
CA TRP A 126 -14.47 -18.73 -4.23
C TRP A 126 -13.19 -18.92 -3.40
N SER A 127 -13.08 -20.08 -2.74
CA SER A 127 -12.01 -20.47 -1.81
C SER A 127 -10.72 -20.84 -2.54
N VAL A 128 -9.58 -20.78 -1.84
CA VAL A 128 -8.44 -21.65 -2.18
C VAL A 128 -8.81 -23.06 -1.74
N ASP A 129 -9.59 -23.77 -2.56
CA ASP A 129 -9.88 -25.18 -2.31
C ASP A 129 -8.60 -26.00 -2.51
N GLY A 130 -8.18 -26.71 -1.46
CA GLY A 130 -6.97 -27.55 -1.42
C GLY A 130 -5.69 -26.84 -0.95
N ASP A 131 -4.61 -27.61 -0.77
CA ASP A 131 -3.26 -27.06 -0.63
C ASP A 131 -2.86 -26.40 -1.96
N SER A 132 -2.55 -25.10 -1.93
CA SER A 132 -2.17 -24.38 -3.15
C SER A 132 -0.64 -24.27 -3.27
N ASP A 133 -0.08 -25.21 -4.01
CA ASP A 133 1.33 -25.26 -4.44
C ASP A 133 1.56 -24.59 -5.82
N LYS A 134 0.64 -23.73 -6.26
CA LYS A 134 0.69 -23.15 -7.61
C LYS A 134 1.04 -21.66 -7.59
N ASP A 135 1.95 -21.28 -8.48
CA ASP A 135 2.33 -19.90 -8.74
C ASP A 135 1.16 -19.08 -9.32
N GLY A 136 1.04 -17.82 -8.90
CA GLY A 136 0.03 -16.88 -9.38
C GLY A 136 -1.38 -17.11 -8.86
N LYS A 137 -1.56 -18.02 -7.90
CA LYS A 137 -2.89 -18.40 -7.41
C LYS A 137 -3.43 -17.35 -6.46
N VAL A 138 -4.51 -16.68 -6.87
CA VAL A 138 -5.14 -15.63 -6.07
C VAL A 138 -5.74 -16.19 -4.77
N ILE A 139 -5.51 -15.46 -3.69
CA ILE A 139 -6.11 -15.63 -2.37
C ILE A 139 -7.37 -14.75 -2.31
N HIS A 140 -8.54 -15.39 -2.29
CA HIS A 140 -9.81 -14.67 -2.46
C HIS A 140 -10.60 -14.44 -1.16
N VAL A 141 -10.70 -15.42 -0.25
CA VAL A 141 -11.35 -15.27 1.07
C VAL A 141 -10.81 -16.33 2.04
N TRP A 142 -10.55 -15.94 3.27
CA TRP A 142 -10.10 -16.79 4.37
C TRP A 142 -11.24 -17.18 5.31
N ASN A 143 -12.33 -17.76 4.78
CA ASN A 143 -13.51 -18.07 5.59
C ASN A 143 -13.31 -19.34 6.44
N GLY A 144 -13.81 -19.32 7.68
CA GLY A 144 -13.84 -20.47 8.59
C GLY A 144 -12.59 -20.65 9.45
N GLU A 145 -12.64 -21.59 10.40
CA GLU A 145 -11.54 -22.00 11.29
C GLU A 145 -10.28 -22.41 10.52
N TYR A 146 -9.09 -22.12 11.07
CA TYR A 146 -7.84 -22.56 10.47
C TYR A 146 -7.86 -24.09 10.31
N ASP A 147 -7.90 -24.56 9.06
CA ASP A 147 -8.04 -25.99 8.72
C ASP A 147 -6.71 -26.76 8.76
N LYS A 148 -5.69 -26.20 9.43
CA LYS A 148 -4.36 -26.79 9.63
C LYS A 148 -3.55 -27.00 8.35
N LYS A 149 -3.96 -26.40 7.23
CA LYS A 149 -3.20 -26.47 5.97
C LYS A 149 -1.93 -25.62 6.02
N PRO A 150 -0.78 -26.14 5.55
CA PRO A 150 0.47 -25.38 5.48
C PRO A 150 0.38 -24.15 4.57
N SER A 151 -0.32 -24.27 3.45
CA SER A 151 -0.55 -23.18 2.49
C SER A 151 -1.41 -22.02 3.05
N ARG A 152 -1.84 -22.10 4.31
CA ARG A 152 -2.65 -21.07 4.98
C ARG A 152 -2.00 -20.53 6.25
N ALA A 153 -0.74 -20.89 6.49
CA ALA A 153 0.07 -20.42 7.60
C ALA A 153 1.27 -19.65 7.04
N PHE A 154 1.43 -18.40 7.45
CA PHE A 154 2.50 -17.53 6.98
C PHE A 154 3.48 -17.18 8.09
N ALA A 155 4.77 -17.17 7.73
CA ALA A 155 5.83 -16.60 8.54
C ALA A 155 6.12 -15.17 8.05
N PHE A 156 6.18 -14.23 8.99
CA PHE A 156 6.52 -12.82 8.74
C PHE A 156 8.01 -12.63 9.04
N GLU A 157 8.83 -12.62 8.00
CA GLU A 157 10.28 -12.56 8.13
C GLU A 157 10.78 -11.13 7.97
N ARG A 158 11.08 -10.49 9.09
CA ARG A 158 11.60 -9.12 9.12
C ARG A 158 13.00 -9.05 8.54
N GLN A 159 13.19 -8.15 7.60
CA GLN A 159 14.45 -7.85 6.94
C GLN A 159 15.23 -6.75 7.69
N LEU A 160 16.54 -6.63 7.42
CA LEU A 160 17.40 -5.62 8.07
C LEU A 160 16.93 -4.17 7.83
N ASN A 161 16.35 -3.90 6.67
CA ASN A 161 15.79 -2.60 6.33
C ASN A 161 14.35 -2.38 6.87
N GLY A 162 13.86 -3.27 7.74
CA GLY A 162 12.55 -3.17 8.40
C GLY A 162 11.34 -3.59 7.58
N THR A 163 11.51 -3.96 6.30
CA THR A 163 10.45 -4.60 5.50
C THR A 163 10.29 -6.07 5.89
N TYR A 164 9.24 -6.73 5.41
CA TYR A 164 8.91 -8.12 5.65
C TYR A 164 8.86 -8.91 4.35
N ILE A 165 9.40 -10.13 4.38
CA ILE A 165 9.07 -11.17 3.42
C ILE A 165 8.08 -12.10 4.10
N ILE A 166 6.95 -12.37 3.45
CA ILE A 166 5.86 -13.16 4.03
C ILE A 166 5.75 -14.45 3.23
N ARG A 167 6.16 -15.57 3.82
CA ARG A 167 6.17 -16.88 3.16
C ARG A 167 5.16 -17.85 3.75
N ASP A 168 4.64 -18.75 2.94
CA ASP A 168 3.78 -19.84 3.40
C ASP A 168 4.58 -21.01 4.01
N ARG A 169 3.88 -21.98 4.62
CA ARG A 169 4.47 -23.15 5.28
C ARG A 169 4.63 -24.35 4.34
N THR A 170 4.42 -24.20 3.03
CA THR A 170 4.38 -25.35 2.12
C THR A 170 5.76 -26.02 2.00
N ASN A 171 5.78 -27.36 2.05
CA ASN A 171 6.90 -28.20 2.54
C ASN A 171 8.34 -27.87 2.10
N GLU A 172 9.24 -28.11 3.04
CA GLU A 172 10.70 -28.10 2.98
C GLU A 172 11.31 -28.43 1.60
N LYS A 173 12.10 -27.48 1.10
CA LYS A 173 13.16 -27.60 0.07
C LYS A 173 12.84 -27.58 -1.42
N LYS A 174 11.60 -27.57 -1.91
CA LYS A 174 11.41 -27.43 -3.38
C LYS A 174 10.53 -26.31 -3.86
N ASP A 175 9.46 -25.94 -3.17
CA ASP A 175 8.63 -24.85 -3.69
C ASP A 175 7.98 -24.01 -2.57
N ILE A 176 8.69 -22.97 -2.10
CA ILE A 176 8.16 -21.93 -1.19
C ILE A 176 7.20 -21.03 -1.98
N ASN A 177 6.04 -20.68 -1.43
CA ASN A 177 5.27 -19.53 -1.94
C ASN A 177 5.36 -18.34 -0.98
N TYR A 178 5.19 -17.16 -1.54
CA TYR A 178 5.15 -15.91 -0.85
C TYR A 178 3.79 -15.25 -1.03
N LEU A 179 3.39 -14.51 0.00
CA LEU A 179 2.29 -13.57 -0.09
C LEU A 179 2.73 -12.43 -1.01
N ALA A 180 2.07 -12.32 -2.15
CA ALA A 180 2.39 -11.34 -3.18
C ALA A 180 1.11 -10.78 -3.81
N ILE A 181 1.26 -10.03 -4.90
CA ILE A 181 0.15 -9.49 -5.69
C ILE A 181 0.23 -10.00 -7.15
N GLU A 182 -0.94 -10.22 -7.76
CA GLU A 182 -1.12 -11.01 -8.99
C GLU A 182 -0.19 -10.62 -10.16
N LYS A 183 0.07 -9.32 -10.36
CA LYS A 183 0.85 -8.78 -11.48
C LYS A 183 2.31 -8.50 -11.10
N ASP A 184 3.02 -9.52 -10.64
CA ASP A 184 4.46 -9.54 -10.39
C ASP A 184 5.01 -8.33 -9.60
N GLY A 185 4.20 -7.76 -8.70
CA GLY A 185 4.63 -6.58 -7.92
C GLY A 185 4.48 -5.23 -8.63
N LYS A 186 3.63 -5.11 -9.66
CA LYS A 186 3.30 -3.83 -10.33
C LYS A 186 1.99 -3.21 -9.81
N ASP A 187 1.98 -1.92 -9.54
CA ASP A 187 0.81 -1.23 -9.00
C ASP A 187 -0.24 -0.99 -10.09
N GLN A 188 -1.38 -1.67 -10.02
CA GLN A 188 -2.46 -1.57 -10.99
C GLN A 188 -3.83 -1.68 -10.34
N ASP A 189 -4.83 -1.11 -11.01
CA ASP A 189 -6.22 -1.24 -10.63
C ASP A 189 -6.56 -2.71 -10.47
N ASN A 190 -7.14 -3.02 -9.31
CA ASN A 190 -7.73 -4.31 -8.98
C ASN A 190 -6.72 -5.43 -8.65
N ASN A 191 -5.52 -5.08 -8.15
CA ASN A 191 -4.54 -6.06 -7.69
C ASN A 191 -5.12 -6.98 -6.60
N LYS A 192 -4.91 -8.28 -6.80
CA LYS A 192 -5.33 -9.33 -5.86
C LYS A 192 -4.12 -9.89 -5.13
N ILE A 193 -4.30 -10.21 -3.85
CA ILE A 193 -3.31 -10.95 -3.07
C ILE A 193 -3.24 -12.38 -3.60
N CYS A 194 -2.04 -12.95 -3.77
CA CYS A 194 -1.84 -14.28 -4.34
C CYS A 194 -0.64 -15.00 -3.73
N HIS A 195 -0.56 -16.30 -3.98
CA HIS A 195 0.67 -17.07 -3.80
C HIS A 195 1.55 -16.94 -5.04
N LYS A 196 2.79 -16.51 -4.85
CA LYS A 196 3.80 -16.45 -5.91
C LYS A 196 5.09 -17.16 -5.49
N ARG A 197 5.84 -17.67 -6.45
CA ARG A 197 7.20 -18.22 -6.25
C ARG A 197 8.25 -17.13 -6.04
N LYS A 198 7.96 -15.92 -6.52
CA LYS A 198 8.75 -14.71 -6.30
C LYS A 198 8.20 -13.95 -5.10
N ASP A 199 9.08 -13.59 -4.18
CA ASP A 199 8.74 -12.74 -3.04
C ASP A 199 8.62 -11.26 -3.44
N ILE A 200 7.92 -10.50 -2.60
CA ILE A 200 7.94 -9.03 -2.65
C ILE A 200 8.16 -8.50 -1.23
N PRO A 201 8.85 -7.36 -1.08
CA PRO A 201 8.97 -6.69 0.20
C PRO A 201 7.63 -6.07 0.62
N TRP A 202 7.27 -6.25 1.89
CA TRP A 202 6.12 -5.61 2.53
C TRP A 202 6.58 -4.63 3.62
N GLU A 203 6.00 -3.44 3.66
CA GLU A 203 6.04 -2.55 4.82
C GLU A 203 4.87 -2.88 5.73
N LEU A 204 5.18 -3.05 7.02
CA LEU A 204 4.22 -3.32 8.08
C LEU A 204 4.07 -2.08 8.94
N GLU A 205 2.87 -1.53 8.96
CA GLU A 205 2.48 -0.41 9.79
C GLU A 205 1.66 -0.94 10.97
N LEU A 206 2.05 -0.55 12.18
CA LEU A 206 1.27 -0.85 13.38
C LEU A 206 0.25 0.26 13.57
N VAL A 207 -1.01 -0.08 13.74
CA VAL A 207 -2.09 0.89 13.98
C VAL A 207 -2.43 0.96 15.46
N GLY A 208 -2.20 -0.13 16.20
CA GLY A 208 -2.40 -0.19 17.64
C GLY A 208 -2.26 -1.60 18.18
N TYR A 209 -2.29 -1.73 19.50
CA TYR A 209 -2.50 -3.00 20.19
C TYR A 209 -4.01 -3.27 20.32
N ASP A 210 -4.39 -4.55 20.45
CA ASP A 210 -5.68 -5.12 20.87
C ASP A 210 -6.89 -4.16 21.05
N MET A 211 -8.09 -4.59 20.66
CA MET A 211 -9.35 -3.82 20.73
C MET A 211 -9.80 -3.44 22.16
N GLY A 212 -9.02 -3.81 23.18
CA GLY A 212 -9.12 -3.24 24.52
C GLY A 212 -8.96 -1.72 24.58
N LYS A 213 -9.53 -1.13 25.64
CA LYS A 213 -9.64 0.31 25.97
C LYS A 213 -8.32 1.05 26.20
N ILE A 214 -7.18 0.49 25.80
CA ILE A 214 -5.87 1.02 26.19
C ILE A 214 -5.47 2.11 25.18
N ASN A 215 -5.16 3.30 25.70
CA ASN A 215 -4.39 4.31 24.98
C ASN A 215 -2.98 3.75 24.77
N THR A 216 -2.76 3.07 23.67
CA THR A 216 -1.48 2.40 23.43
C THR A 216 -0.41 3.45 23.15
N THR A 217 0.54 3.55 24.05
CA THR A 217 1.70 4.42 23.98
C THR A 217 2.89 3.72 23.33
N VAL A 218 3.97 4.46 23.02
CA VAL A 218 5.21 3.90 22.44
C VAL A 218 5.80 2.86 23.37
N ARG A 219 5.74 3.08 24.68
CA ARG A 219 6.27 2.11 25.67
C ARG A 219 5.42 0.85 25.79
N SER A 220 4.13 0.93 25.41
CA SER A 220 3.21 -0.20 25.45
C SER A 220 3.25 -1.09 24.19
N ILE A 221 3.85 -0.59 23.10
CA ILE A 221 3.95 -1.27 21.80
C ILE A 221 5.44 -1.47 21.51
N ASP A 222 5.84 -2.67 21.10
CA ASP A 222 7.19 -2.91 20.59
C ASP A 222 7.36 -2.34 19.16
N TRP A 223 7.07 -1.05 19.01
CA TRP A 223 6.90 -0.36 17.72
C TRP A 223 8.16 -0.45 16.88
N THR A 224 9.31 -0.19 17.50
CA THR A 224 10.62 -0.25 16.85
C THR A 224 11.01 -1.66 16.41
N THR A 225 10.43 -2.69 17.03
CA THR A 225 10.69 -4.09 16.69
C THR A 225 9.83 -4.56 15.54
N TYR A 226 8.53 -4.25 15.53
CA TYR A 226 7.61 -4.77 14.52
C TYR A 226 7.31 -3.81 13.37
N SER A 227 7.21 -2.51 13.62
CA SER A 227 6.89 -1.55 12.56
C SER A 227 8.03 -1.41 11.56
N SER A 228 7.69 -1.25 10.30
CA SER A 228 8.60 -0.73 9.28
C SER A 228 8.86 0.77 9.51
N TYR A 229 7.97 1.51 10.15
CA TYR A 229 8.06 2.97 10.32
C TYR A 229 8.67 3.35 11.68
N VAL A 230 9.90 2.91 11.92
CA VAL A 230 10.54 2.93 13.26
C VAL A 230 10.78 4.33 13.84
N ASP A 231 10.93 5.34 12.99
CA ASP A 231 11.22 6.72 13.42
C ASP A 231 9.96 7.51 13.77
N GLY A 232 8.77 7.08 13.32
CA GLY A 232 7.51 7.83 13.49
C GLY A 232 7.32 8.39 14.91
N PRO A 233 7.49 7.58 15.97
CA PRO A 233 7.29 8.08 17.33
C PRO A 233 8.34 9.08 17.85
N CYS A 234 9.50 9.21 17.21
CA CYS A 234 10.63 9.95 17.77
C CYS A 234 11.55 10.61 16.73
N TRP A 235 11.04 10.96 15.55
CA TRP A 235 11.87 11.45 14.45
C TRP A 235 12.54 12.80 14.76
N MET A 236 11.95 13.64 15.62
CA MET A 236 12.54 14.94 15.96
C MET A 236 13.83 14.79 16.79
N LYS A 237 14.12 13.62 17.38
CA LYS A 237 15.39 13.38 18.09
C LYS A 237 16.63 13.50 17.20
N TYR A 238 16.47 13.31 15.88
CA TYR A 238 17.57 13.42 14.91
C TYR A 238 17.77 14.84 14.38
N VAL A 239 16.93 15.78 14.78
CA VAL A 239 16.96 17.18 14.34
C VAL A 239 17.72 18.02 15.36
N ASP A 240 18.54 18.96 14.90
CA ASP A 240 19.29 19.88 15.76
C ASP A 240 18.34 20.76 16.60
N ASN A 241 18.67 20.97 17.88
CA ASN A 241 17.93 21.84 18.78
C ASN A 241 17.83 23.29 18.30
N ASN A 242 18.82 23.76 17.54
CA ASN A 242 18.87 25.15 17.07
C ASN A 242 18.00 25.41 15.85
N LYS A 243 17.45 24.36 15.19
CA LYS A 243 16.52 24.58 14.08
C LYS A 243 15.23 25.17 14.60
N PHE A 244 14.74 26.21 13.94
CA PHE A 244 13.40 26.73 14.17
C PHE A 244 12.35 25.76 13.64
N LEU A 245 11.16 25.76 14.26
CA LEU A 245 10.08 24.87 13.81
C LEU A 245 9.63 25.20 12.37
N ASP A 246 9.77 26.46 11.92
CA ASP A 246 9.50 26.85 10.53
C ASP A 246 10.55 26.32 9.54
N GLU A 247 11.63 25.70 10.01
CA GLU A 247 12.60 25.04 9.13
C GLU A 247 12.29 23.56 8.92
N LEU A 248 11.30 23.03 9.64
CA LEU A 248 10.96 21.61 9.63
C LEU A 248 9.75 21.36 8.74
N SER A 249 9.85 20.36 7.87
CA SER A 249 8.67 19.83 7.19
C SER A 249 7.91 18.91 8.12
N ILE A 250 6.68 19.31 8.48
CA ILE A 250 5.93 18.68 9.56
C ILE A 250 4.67 18.01 8.99
N PRO A 251 4.50 16.69 9.18
CA PRO A 251 3.23 16.05 8.86
C PRO A 251 2.15 16.48 9.87
N GLY A 252 0.98 16.82 9.34
CA GLY A 252 -0.17 17.29 10.10
C GLY A 252 -1.47 16.64 9.67
N THR A 253 -2.46 16.70 10.54
CA THR A 253 -3.82 16.18 10.28
C THR A 253 -4.85 17.30 10.34
N HIS A 254 -5.70 17.36 9.32
CA HIS A 254 -6.91 18.17 9.31
C HIS A 254 -8.01 17.47 10.13
N ASP A 255 -8.76 18.22 10.95
CA ASP A 255 -9.83 17.69 11.80
C ASP A 255 -9.44 16.38 12.52
N SER A 256 -8.37 16.46 13.32
CA SER A 256 -7.58 15.31 13.77
C SER A 256 -8.38 14.28 14.58
N GLY A 257 -9.46 14.69 15.24
CA GLY A 257 -10.31 13.81 16.05
C GLY A 257 -11.30 12.95 15.25
N THR A 258 -11.40 13.12 13.93
CA THR A 258 -12.53 12.58 13.12
C THR A 258 -12.42 11.11 12.72
N CYS A 259 -11.59 10.32 13.41
CA CYS A 259 -11.50 8.87 13.19
C CYS A 259 -12.83 8.15 13.45
N SER A 260 -13.58 8.60 14.46
CA SER A 260 -14.90 8.09 14.79
C SER A 260 -15.84 9.25 15.05
N VAL A 261 -16.96 9.25 14.34
CA VAL A 261 -17.94 10.34 14.31
C VAL A 261 -19.28 9.77 14.75
N ASP A 262 -19.97 10.45 15.65
CA ASP A 262 -21.28 10.01 16.15
C ASP A 262 -22.32 9.95 15.01
N ASN A 263 -23.14 8.90 15.02
CA ASN A 263 -24.14 8.59 13.98
C ASN A 263 -23.60 8.52 12.53
N ASP A 264 -22.30 8.30 12.37
CA ASP A 264 -21.65 8.06 11.10
C ASP A 264 -21.10 6.63 11.05
N THR A 265 -20.99 6.08 9.86
CA THR A 265 -20.55 4.69 9.67
C THR A 265 -19.26 4.65 8.87
N GLU A 266 -19.34 4.95 7.57
CA GLU A 266 -18.29 4.63 6.62
C GLU A 266 -17.73 5.87 5.89
N PRO A 267 -16.39 6.01 5.75
CA PRO A 267 -15.77 7.17 5.09
C PRO A 267 -16.25 7.47 3.67
N GLN A 268 -16.74 6.49 2.91
CA GLN A 268 -17.18 6.67 1.52
C GLN A 268 -18.48 7.45 1.43
N SER A 269 -19.30 7.43 2.48
CA SER A 269 -20.55 8.18 2.58
C SER A 269 -20.45 9.36 3.53
N SER A 270 -19.45 9.35 4.42
CA SER A 270 -19.25 10.42 5.40
C SER A 270 -18.89 11.76 4.75
N GLN A 271 -19.40 12.84 5.34
CA GLN A 271 -18.98 14.22 5.06
C GLN A 271 -18.10 14.82 6.17
N ALA A 272 -17.96 14.13 7.31
CA ALA A 272 -17.28 14.63 8.50
C ALA A 272 -16.01 13.84 8.87
N LYS A 273 -15.88 12.61 8.38
CA LYS A 273 -14.73 11.74 8.66
C LYS A 273 -13.55 12.13 7.77
N CYS A 274 -12.53 12.72 8.40
CA CYS A 274 -11.29 13.16 7.75
C CYS A 274 -10.10 12.28 8.11
N GLN A 275 -10.19 11.46 9.16
CA GLN A 275 -9.09 10.59 9.61
C GLN A 275 -9.51 9.11 9.68
N GLN A 276 -8.53 8.22 9.55
CA GLN A 276 -8.68 6.76 9.71
C GLN A 276 -8.09 6.23 11.02
N ASP A 277 -7.32 7.04 11.72
CA ASP A 277 -6.61 6.68 12.94
C ASP A 277 -6.94 7.65 14.06
N TYR A 278 -7.01 7.15 15.30
CA TYR A 278 -7.17 8.02 16.46
C TYR A 278 -5.87 8.80 16.74
N ILE A 279 -5.99 9.95 17.40
CA ILE A 279 -4.85 10.84 17.74
C ILE A 279 -3.64 10.10 18.33
N PRO A 280 -3.78 9.14 19.28
CA PRO A 280 -2.64 8.35 19.76
C PRO A 280 -1.87 7.63 18.65
N THR A 281 -2.56 7.04 17.67
CA THR A 281 -1.93 6.36 16.53
C THR A 281 -1.29 7.35 15.58
N GLN A 282 -1.94 8.48 15.28
CA GLN A 282 -1.36 9.55 14.45
C GLN A 282 0.00 10.04 15.00
N LEU A 283 0.12 10.16 16.33
CA LEU A 283 1.39 10.52 17.00
C LEU A 283 2.49 9.48 16.73
N LEU A 284 2.15 8.18 16.73
CA LEU A 284 3.08 7.07 16.44
C LEU A 284 3.50 7.04 14.97
N GLU A 285 2.62 7.41 14.06
CA GLU A 285 2.90 7.51 12.61
C GLU A 285 3.88 8.65 12.29
N GLY A 286 3.97 9.65 13.17
CA GLY A 286 4.92 10.77 13.07
C GLY A 286 4.27 12.14 12.93
N VAL A 287 2.94 12.23 13.01
CA VAL A 287 2.18 13.49 12.98
C VAL A 287 2.58 14.37 14.17
N ARG A 288 2.85 15.66 13.90
CA ARG A 288 3.21 16.65 14.93
C ARG A 288 2.40 17.94 14.85
N TYR A 289 1.56 18.11 13.83
CA TYR A 289 0.60 19.22 13.73
C TYR A 289 -0.82 18.67 13.79
N PHE A 290 -1.63 19.20 14.71
CA PHE A 290 -3.00 18.75 14.94
C PHE A 290 -3.97 19.92 14.85
N ASP A 291 -4.90 19.86 13.90
CA ASP A 291 -6.10 20.71 13.87
C ASP A 291 -7.15 20.12 14.82
N ILE A 292 -7.45 20.84 15.90
CA ILE A 292 -8.39 20.45 16.95
C ILE A 292 -9.52 21.48 17.01
N ARG A 293 -10.73 21.04 16.69
CA ARG A 293 -11.91 21.90 16.73
C ARG A 293 -12.77 21.60 17.94
N LEU A 294 -13.13 22.67 18.66
CA LEU A 294 -13.79 22.60 19.95
C LEU A 294 -15.25 23.05 19.84
N GLY A 295 -16.11 22.27 20.48
CA GLY A 295 -17.51 22.60 20.75
C GLY A 295 -17.69 23.35 22.07
N LYS A 296 -18.92 23.32 22.59
CA LYS A 296 -19.27 24.02 23.84
C LYS A 296 -18.85 23.26 25.11
N GLY A 297 -18.73 24.00 26.22
CA GLY A 297 -18.62 23.46 27.58
C GLY A 297 -17.29 23.79 28.27
N GLU A 298 -17.22 23.56 29.59
CA GLU A 298 -16.00 23.81 30.40
C GLU A 298 -14.86 22.84 30.08
N ASN A 299 -15.22 21.62 29.66
CA ASN A 299 -14.33 20.65 29.04
C ASN A 299 -14.91 20.36 27.65
N PRO A 300 -14.61 21.21 26.66
CA PRO A 300 -15.32 21.20 25.39
C PRO A 300 -15.15 19.86 24.69
N GLY A 301 -16.23 19.39 24.06
CA GLY A 301 -16.19 18.24 23.17
C GLY A 301 -15.37 18.57 21.92
N ILE A 302 -14.83 17.54 21.27
CA ILE A 302 -14.24 17.67 19.93
C ILE A 302 -15.33 17.40 18.90
N ASP A 303 -15.43 18.26 17.89
CA ASP A 303 -16.46 18.19 16.85
C ASP A 303 -15.92 18.51 15.45
N HIS A 304 -16.74 18.20 14.45
CA HIS A 304 -16.59 18.66 13.08
C HIS A 304 -17.97 19.12 12.60
N GLY A 305 -18.19 20.43 12.62
CA GLY A 305 -19.52 21.00 12.43
C GLY A 305 -20.49 20.48 13.50
N ALA A 306 -21.66 20.00 13.06
CA ALA A 306 -22.67 19.45 13.97
C ALA A 306 -22.34 18.03 14.50
N CYS A 307 -21.21 17.43 14.09
CA CYS A 307 -20.90 16.04 14.41
C CYS A 307 -19.92 15.97 15.59
N TYR A 308 -20.32 15.27 16.65
CA TYR A 308 -19.46 15.00 17.81
C TYR A 308 -18.54 13.80 17.56
N LEU A 309 -17.32 13.87 18.07
CA LEU A 309 -16.29 12.85 17.82
C LEU A 309 -16.15 11.89 19.00
N LEU A 310 -15.84 10.64 18.69
CA LEU A 310 -15.75 9.56 19.67
C LEU A 310 -14.30 9.11 19.87
N LYS A 311 -14.00 8.65 21.08
CA LYS A 311 -12.80 7.90 21.41
C LYS A 311 -12.96 6.43 21.02
N LYS A 312 -11.86 5.69 21.07
CA LYS A 312 -11.83 4.24 20.78
C LYS A 312 -12.80 3.42 21.66
N ASP A 313 -13.10 3.88 22.88
CA ASP A 313 -14.03 3.22 23.80
C ASP A 313 -15.51 3.56 23.55
N GLY A 314 -15.80 4.35 22.51
CA GLY A 314 -17.16 4.77 22.12
C GLY A 314 -17.71 5.98 22.89
N ASN A 315 -16.95 6.54 23.85
CA ASN A 315 -17.37 7.77 24.54
C ASN A 315 -16.99 9.01 23.74
N PHE A 316 -17.71 10.12 23.96
CA PHE A 316 -17.35 11.42 23.37
C PHE A 316 -15.93 11.83 23.77
N MET A 317 -15.21 12.36 22.80
CA MET A 317 -13.87 12.92 22.99
C MET A 317 -13.98 14.37 23.46
N HIS A 318 -13.20 14.72 24.48
CA HIS A 318 -13.11 16.08 25.00
C HIS A 318 -11.68 16.63 24.92
N LEU A 319 -11.53 17.95 25.08
CA LEU A 319 -10.23 18.62 25.13
C LEU A 319 -9.26 17.96 26.12
N SER A 320 -9.71 17.65 27.34
CA SER A 320 -8.88 16.96 28.34
C SER A 320 -8.35 15.60 27.88
N ASP A 321 -9.10 14.86 27.04
CA ASP A 321 -8.61 13.60 26.47
C ASP A 321 -7.46 13.85 25.50
N VAL A 322 -7.61 14.85 24.61
CA VAL A 322 -6.57 15.25 23.64
C VAL A 322 -5.30 15.69 24.36
N ILE A 323 -5.43 16.54 25.38
CA ILE A 323 -4.29 16.98 26.20
C ILE A 323 -3.66 15.79 26.94
N GLY A 324 -4.46 14.85 27.43
CA GLY A 324 -3.98 13.61 28.03
C GLY A 324 -3.15 12.77 27.06
N TYR A 325 -3.57 12.63 25.80
CA TYR A 325 -2.80 11.94 24.77
C TYR A 325 -1.47 12.63 24.49
N PHE A 326 -1.50 13.96 24.31
CA PHE A 326 -0.30 14.75 24.04
C PHE A 326 0.71 14.73 25.18
N ASN A 327 0.25 14.94 26.42
CA ASN A 327 1.10 14.88 27.60
C ASN A 327 1.75 13.50 27.78
N THR A 328 0.95 12.43 27.61
CA THR A 328 1.47 11.06 27.67
C THR A 328 2.55 10.84 26.61
N PHE A 329 2.27 11.19 25.35
CA PHE A 329 3.23 11.03 24.25
C PHE A 329 4.53 11.81 24.46
N LEU A 330 4.44 13.08 24.86
CA LEU A 330 5.59 13.95 25.12
C LEU A 330 6.40 13.47 26.34
N SER A 331 5.75 12.93 27.37
CA SER A 331 6.44 12.36 28.53
C SER A 331 7.25 11.10 28.18
N GLU A 332 6.77 10.31 27.22
CA GLU A 332 7.46 9.12 26.74
C GLU A 332 8.52 9.42 25.69
N ASN A 333 8.30 10.47 24.89
CA ASN A 333 9.17 10.92 23.81
C ASN A 333 9.55 12.39 24.04
N PRO A 334 10.36 12.68 25.07
CA PRO A 334 10.70 14.06 25.47
C PRO A 334 11.53 14.80 24.42
N THR A 335 11.96 14.12 23.36
CA THR A 335 12.60 14.76 22.21
C THR A 335 11.59 15.43 21.28
N GLU A 336 10.32 15.07 21.32
CA GLU A 336 9.33 15.57 20.38
C GLU A 336 8.72 16.90 20.86
N ALA A 337 8.15 17.64 19.92
CA ALA A 337 7.33 18.83 20.18
C ALA A 337 6.06 18.73 19.33
N LEU A 338 4.93 19.18 19.86
CA LEU A 338 3.65 19.16 19.15
C LEU A 338 3.21 20.58 18.79
N ILE A 339 2.49 20.74 17.70
CA ILE A 339 1.79 21.97 17.31
C ILE A 339 0.29 21.66 17.35
N MET A 340 -0.44 22.42 18.15
CA MET A 340 -1.88 22.29 18.29
C MET A 340 -2.52 23.58 17.80
N LEU A 341 -3.24 23.48 16.68
CA LEU A 341 -4.13 24.53 16.24
C LEU A 341 -5.50 24.31 16.87
N VAL A 342 -6.04 25.34 17.51
CA VAL A 342 -7.37 25.32 18.12
C VAL A 342 -8.30 26.26 17.38
N SER A 343 -9.46 25.75 17.00
CA SER A 343 -10.54 26.53 16.40
C SER A 343 -11.90 26.16 17.01
N ARG A 344 -12.93 26.95 16.68
CA ARG A 344 -14.33 26.61 16.98
C ARG A 344 -14.80 25.61 15.93
N GLY A 345 -15.30 24.44 16.34
CA GLY A 345 -15.75 23.44 15.37
C GLY A 345 -17.22 23.57 14.96
N ASN A 346 -18.01 24.30 15.75
CA ASN A 346 -19.33 24.79 15.37
C ASN A 346 -19.63 26.13 16.05
N ASP A 347 -20.83 26.66 15.77
CA ASP A 347 -21.32 27.89 16.37
C ASP A 347 -21.75 27.75 17.84
N GLU A 348 -21.69 26.54 18.43
CA GLU A 348 -22.06 26.34 19.83
C GLU A 348 -20.97 26.82 20.81
N ALA A 349 -19.70 26.67 20.43
CA ALA A 349 -18.57 27.23 21.16
C ALA A 349 -18.59 28.76 21.11
N THR A 350 -18.26 29.46 22.20
CA THR A 350 -17.99 30.90 22.19
C THR A 350 -16.52 31.19 22.51
N ASP A 351 -16.02 32.35 22.07
CA ASP A 351 -14.67 32.83 22.41
C ASP A 351 -14.41 32.81 23.92
N GLU A 352 -15.39 33.23 24.74
CA GLU A 352 -15.29 33.19 26.20
C GLU A 352 -15.20 31.76 26.75
N SER A 353 -16.00 30.83 26.20
CA SER A 353 -15.98 29.43 26.65
C SER A 353 -14.65 28.74 26.35
N LEU A 354 -14.07 29.01 25.18
CA LEU A 354 -12.78 28.46 24.76
C LEU A 354 -11.63 29.10 25.56
N THR A 355 -11.68 30.42 25.76
CA THR A 355 -10.73 31.13 26.62
C THR A 355 -10.75 30.52 28.03
N THR A 356 -11.93 30.30 28.61
CA THR A 356 -12.07 29.71 29.95
C THR A 356 -11.54 28.28 30.00
N ALA A 357 -11.90 27.43 29.03
CA ALA A 357 -11.50 26.04 28.98
C ALA A 357 -9.98 25.87 28.82
N LEU A 358 -9.36 26.62 27.91
CA LEU A 358 -7.91 26.59 27.71
C LEU A 358 -7.14 27.21 28.88
N GLY A 359 -7.65 28.29 29.48
CA GLY A 359 -7.06 28.87 30.70
C GLY A 359 -6.96 27.84 31.82
N LYS A 360 -8.02 27.05 32.02
CA LYS A 360 -8.01 25.93 32.97
C LYS A 360 -6.96 24.87 32.62
N VAL A 361 -6.84 24.51 31.34
CA VAL A 361 -5.80 23.57 30.88
C VAL A 361 -4.39 24.10 31.18
N PHE A 362 -4.15 25.39 30.98
CA PHE A 362 -2.86 26.01 31.30
C PHE A 362 -2.57 26.01 32.80
N ASP A 363 -3.57 26.32 33.63
CA ASP A 363 -3.43 26.29 35.09
C ASP A 363 -3.11 24.88 35.61
N GLU A 364 -3.72 23.86 35.00
CA GLU A 364 -3.46 22.45 35.34
C GLU A 364 -2.13 21.93 34.77
N ASN A 365 -1.58 22.56 33.72
CA ASN A 365 -0.39 22.12 32.99
C ASN A 365 0.56 23.29 32.66
N PRO A 366 1.12 23.98 33.68
CA PRO A 366 1.80 25.28 33.49
C PRO A 366 3.05 25.25 32.60
N ASP A 367 3.73 24.10 32.50
CA ASP A 367 4.97 23.97 31.70
C ASP A 367 4.75 23.25 30.36
N LEU A 368 3.52 22.78 30.08
CA LEU A 368 3.24 21.93 28.91
C LEU A 368 3.11 22.73 27.62
N PHE A 369 2.69 24.00 27.70
CA PHE A 369 2.41 24.81 26.51
C PHE A 369 3.48 25.88 26.27
N TYR A 370 3.80 26.07 25.00
CA TYR A 370 4.46 27.25 24.49
C TYR A 370 3.39 28.16 23.87
N THR A 371 3.20 29.33 24.48
CA THR A 371 2.10 30.26 24.16
C THR A 371 2.58 31.65 23.73
N SER A 372 3.83 31.76 23.27
CA SER A 372 4.37 32.97 22.66
C SER A 372 4.04 33.05 21.17
N SER A 373 4.05 34.26 20.59
CA SER A 373 3.84 34.49 19.16
C SER A 373 5.10 34.26 18.32
N ARG A 374 6.30 34.28 18.94
CA ARG A 374 7.57 33.97 18.28
C ARG A 374 7.62 32.50 17.87
N ILE A 375 8.09 32.21 16.65
CA ILE A 375 8.40 30.84 16.24
C ILE A 375 9.59 30.32 17.06
N PRO A 376 9.43 29.23 17.84
CA PRO A 376 10.50 28.72 18.68
C PRO A 376 11.48 27.85 17.90
N THR A 377 12.69 27.72 18.45
CA THR A 377 13.61 26.63 18.12
C THR A 377 13.09 25.31 18.68
N LEU A 378 13.39 24.19 18.03
CA LEU A 378 12.98 22.87 18.49
C LEU A 378 13.44 22.62 19.94
N GLY A 379 14.66 23.05 20.30
CA GLY A 379 15.20 22.92 21.65
C GLY A 379 14.38 23.59 22.74
N GLU A 380 13.71 24.72 22.44
CA GLU A 380 12.88 25.45 23.41
C GLU A 380 11.55 24.76 23.73
N VAL A 381 11.08 23.91 22.81
CA VAL A 381 9.74 23.31 22.84
C VAL A 381 9.72 21.79 22.85
N ARG A 382 10.88 21.12 22.95
CA ARG A 382 10.91 19.68 23.24
C ARG A 382 10.14 19.40 24.54
N GLY A 383 9.25 18.42 24.51
CA GLY A 383 8.34 18.09 25.60
C GLY A 383 7.14 19.03 25.74
N LYS A 384 6.90 19.95 24.79
CA LYS A 384 5.83 20.95 24.87
C LYS A 384 4.90 20.95 23.65
N ILE A 385 3.78 21.64 23.82
CA ILE A 385 2.76 21.92 22.80
C ILE A 385 2.83 23.40 22.42
N VAL A 386 3.16 23.70 21.16
CA VAL A 386 3.07 25.04 20.57
C VAL A 386 1.63 25.31 20.19
N LEU A 387 1.05 26.39 20.73
CA LEU A 387 -0.35 26.73 20.51
C LEU A 387 -0.52 27.75 19.38
N LEU A 388 -1.39 27.42 18.43
CA LEU A 388 -1.95 28.35 17.44
C LEU A 388 -3.46 28.47 17.69
N ARG A 389 -4.03 29.67 17.65
CA ARG A 389 -5.47 29.87 17.92
C ARG A 389 -6.20 30.57 16.77
N ARG A 390 -7.35 30.03 16.38
CA ARG A 390 -8.30 30.61 15.40
C ARG A 390 -9.60 31.06 16.05
N PHE A 391 -9.51 31.66 17.24
CA PHE A 391 -10.65 32.22 17.97
C PHE A 391 -10.20 33.45 18.77
N GLY A 392 -11.14 34.36 19.04
CA GLY A 392 -10.90 35.57 19.80
C GLY A 392 -10.82 35.31 21.31
N LEU A 393 -10.21 36.23 22.05
CA LEU A 393 -10.13 36.13 23.51
C LEU A 393 -11.25 36.96 24.16
N ALA A 394 -12.00 36.34 25.07
CA ALA A 394 -13.09 37.01 25.78
C ALA A 394 -13.25 36.48 27.22
N GLY A 395 -13.89 37.27 28.08
CA GLY A 395 -14.14 36.93 29.47
C GLY A 395 -13.03 37.34 30.44
N ASN A 396 -13.13 36.87 31.68
CA ASN A 396 -12.26 37.32 32.79
C ASN A 396 -10.85 36.70 32.78
N SER A 397 -10.66 35.58 32.09
CA SER A 397 -9.36 34.87 32.06
C SER A 397 -8.38 35.45 31.04
N VAL A 398 -8.77 36.42 30.21
CA VAL A 398 -7.93 36.93 29.11
C VAL A 398 -6.56 37.43 29.60
N SER A 399 -6.51 38.11 30.75
CA SER A 399 -5.28 38.69 31.28
C SER A 399 -4.42 37.74 32.12
N SER A 400 -4.88 36.50 32.39
CA SER A 400 -4.14 35.58 33.25
C SER A 400 -3.05 34.77 32.53
N HIS A 401 -3.09 34.73 31.20
CA HIS A 401 -2.19 33.88 30.39
C HIS A 401 -1.74 34.58 29.11
N THR A 402 -0.66 34.06 28.53
CA THR A 402 -0.33 34.23 27.10
C THR A 402 -1.03 33.13 26.30
N TRP A 403 -1.51 33.45 25.09
CA TRP A 403 -2.52 32.64 24.38
C TRP A 403 -2.06 32.05 23.03
N GLY A 404 -0.75 31.95 22.81
CA GLY A 404 -0.20 31.45 21.54
C GLY A 404 -0.43 32.42 20.39
N LEU A 405 -0.03 31.98 19.18
CA LEU A 405 -0.10 32.81 17.98
C LEU A 405 -1.55 33.03 17.54
N ASP A 406 -1.92 34.31 17.37
CA ASP A 406 -3.27 34.72 16.96
C ASP A 406 -3.51 34.59 15.45
N LEU A 407 -4.39 33.68 15.08
CA LEU A 407 -4.85 33.42 13.72
C LEU A 407 -6.36 33.67 13.57
N THR A 408 -6.97 34.52 14.40
CA THR A 408 -8.42 34.80 14.36
C THR A 408 -8.91 35.28 12.99
N GLN A 409 -8.05 35.97 12.21
CA GLN A 409 -8.38 36.46 10.86
C GLN A 409 -8.20 35.41 9.75
N TRP A 410 -7.91 34.15 10.08
CA TRP A 410 -7.62 33.10 9.08
C TRP A 410 -8.72 32.98 8.03
N ASP A 411 -9.96 32.76 8.47
CA ASP A 411 -11.09 32.51 7.57
C ASP A 411 -11.38 33.70 6.65
N ASP A 412 -11.44 34.91 7.21
CA ASP A 412 -11.68 36.14 6.43
C ASP A 412 -10.58 36.37 5.37
N LYS A 413 -9.32 36.10 5.74
CA LYS A 413 -8.19 36.28 4.82
C LYS A 413 -8.14 35.21 3.74
N ILE A 414 -8.41 33.95 4.08
CA ILE A 414 -8.51 32.86 3.09
C ILE A 414 -9.66 33.13 2.12
N ALA A 415 -10.83 33.53 2.62
CA ALA A 415 -11.98 33.87 1.78
C ALA A 415 -11.71 35.06 0.83
N ALA A 416 -10.96 36.07 1.30
CA ALA A 416 -10.55 37.21 0.47
C ALA A 416 -9.44 36.87 -0.53
N HIS A 417 -8.63 35.84 -0.26
CA HIS A 417 -7.50 35.42 -1.09
C HIS A 417 -7.96 34.46 -2.20
N THR A 418 -8.45 35.04 -3.29
CA THR A 418 -8.94 34.29 -4.46
C THR A 418 -7.83 33.91 -5.45
N ASP A 419 -6.60 34.36 -5.21
CA ASP A 419 -5.44 34.06 -6.05
C ASP A 419 -4.92 32.64 -5.79
N SER A 420 -4.93 31.82 -6.84
CA SER A 420 -4.39 30.45 -6.82
C SER A 420 -2.90 30.39 -7.15
N THR A 421 -2.25 31.52 -7.40
CA THR A 421 -0.83 31.58 -7.78
C THR A 421 0.11 31.85 -6.60
N SER A 422 -0.42 32.12 -5.40
CA SER A 422 0.35 32.40 -4.19
C SER A 422 -0.34 31.90 -2.92
N MET A 423 0.44 31.66 -1.86
CA MET A 423 -0.11 31.37 -0.53
C MET A 423 -0.68 32.65 0.11
N CYS A 424 -1.76 32.52 0.88
CA CYS A 424 -2.37 33.63 1.60
C CYS A 424 -1.51 34.04 2.81
N LEU A 425 -1.19 35.33 2.96
CA LEU A 425 -0.57 35.88 4.16
C LEU A 425 -1.61 36.10 5.27
N VAL A 426 -1.77 35.11 6.15
CA VAL A 426 -2.75 35.11 7.23
C VAL A 426 -2.32 36.00 8.40
N ARG A 427 -1.03 36.05 8.73
CA ARG A 427 -0.52 36.86 9.85
C ARG A 427 0.86 37.44 9.52
N ASP A 428 1.08 38.69 9.91
CA ASP A 428 2.40 39.34 9.99
C ASP A 428 2.44 40.05 11.35
N GLU A 429 3.18 39.47 12.29
CA GLU A 429 3.28 39.94 13.66
C GLU A 429 4.75 40.16 14.03
N ARG A 430 5.02 41.30 14.65
CA ARG A 430 6.37 41.73 15.03
C ARG A 430 6.30 42.38 16.39
N GLY A 431 7.32 42.17 17.20
CA GLY A 431 7.35 42.72 18.53
C GLY A 431 8.59 42.30 19.29
N PHE A 432 8.52 42.45 20.60
CA PHE A 432 9.55 42.07 21.56
C PHE A 432 8.92 41.12 22.56
N GLU A 433 9.59 40.02 22.86
CA GLU A 433 9.11 39.03 23.82
C GLU A 433 10.24 38.62 24.75
N ALA A 434 9.93 38.43 26.02
CA ALA A 434 10.90 37.95 27.00
C ALA A 434 11.41 36.55 26.62
N VAL A 435 12.73 36.36 26.55
CA VAL A 435 13.37 35.08 26.26
C VAL A 435 14.09 34.56 27.51
N GLY A 436 13.87 33.28 27.81
CA GLY A 436 14.49 32.62 28.96
C GLY A 436 14.02 33.14 30.32
N LYS A 437 14.85 32.92 31.35
CA LYS A 437 14.53 33.29 32.75
C LYS A 437 15.11 34.65 33.16
N THR A 438 15.89 35.29 32.29
CA THR A 438 16.56 36.56 32.59
C THR A 438 15.62 37.76 32.40
N GLY A 439 14.53 37.58 31.66
CA GLY A 439 13.55 38.64 31.39
C GLY A 439 13.98 39.62 30.31
N ASP A 440 15.07 39.31 29.58
CA ASP A 440 15.52 40.10 28.45
C ASP A 440 14.52 39.94 27.30
N GLU A 441 14.05 41.06 26.74
CA GLU A 441 13.16 41.03 25.59
C GLU A 441 13.96 40.91 24.29
N GLU A 442 13.69 39.87 23.50
CA GLU A 442 14.25 39.71 22.16
C GLU A 442 13.19 40.07 21.11
N PRO A 443 13.58 40.80 20.06
CA PRO A 443 12.67 41.13 18.98
C PRO A 443 12.40 39.91 18.08
N TYR A 444 11.17 39.78 17.60
CA TYR A 444 10.74 38.70 16.72
C TYR A 444 9.93 39.24 15.53
N CYS A 445 9.92 38.46 14.44
CA CYS A 445 8.99 38.62 13.34
C CYS A 445 8.46 37.24 12.94
N THR A 446 7.16 37.05 13.14
CA THR A 446 6.43 35.82 12.79
C THR A 446 5.45 36.14 11.67
N LYS A 447 5.57 35.42 10.55
CA LYS A 447 4.55 35.37 9.52
C LYS A 447 3.88 34.03 9.44
N VAL A 448 2.66 34.01 8.91
CA VAL A 448 1.91 32.79 8.65
C VAL A 448 1.36 32.87 7.25
N TYR A 449 1.83 31.97 6.40
CA TYR A 449 1.35 31.73 5.06
C TYR A 449 0.52 30.45 5.05
N ALA A 450 -0.65 30.50 4.43
CA ALA A 450 -1.55 29.36 4.36
C ALA A 450 -2.15 29.15 2.98
N GLN A 451 -2.37 27.89 2.63
CA GLN A 451 -3.27 27.46 1.58
C GLN A 451 -4.37 26.63 2.25
N ASP A 452 -5.62 27.08 2.13
CA ASP A 452 -6.79 26.44 2.76
C ASP A 452 -8.03 26.52 1.86
N HIS A 453 -7.84 26.27 0.56
CA HIS A 453 -8.95 26.21 -0.40
C HIS A 453 -9.67 24.86 -0.27
N TYR A 454 -10.59 24.76 0.70
CA TYR A 454 -11.22 23.48 1.07
C TYR A 454 -12.48 23.14 0.25
N GLU A 455 -13.16 24.12 -0.37
CA GLU A 455 -14.41 23.90 -1.15
C GLU A 455 -14.17 23.46 -2.60
N CYS A 456 -13.43 22.38 -2.83
CA CYS A 456 -13.14 21.88 -4.17
C CYS A 456 -13.06 20.35 -4.23
N THR A 457 -13.00 19.80 -5.45
CA THR A 457 -12.75 18.37 -5.63
C THR A 457 -11.27 18.05 -5.39
N GLY A 458 -10.94 16.79 -5.11
CA GLY A 458 -9.54 16.37 -4.99
C GLY A 458 -8.70 16.69 -6.24
N THR A 459 -9.29 16.61 -7.43
CA THR A 459 -8.60 16.96 -8.69
C THR A 459 -8.31 18.46 -8.78
N ASP A 460 -9.29 19.31 -8.45
CA ASP A 460 -9.11 20.77 -8.51
C ASP A 460 -8.15 21.28 -7.42
N LYS A 461 -8.03 20.54 -6.32
CA LYS A 461 -7.14 20.85 -5.21
C LYS A 461 -5.65 20.75 -5.57
N ILE A 462 -5.29 19.89 -6.53
CA ILE A 462 -3.90 19.61 -6.91
C ILE A 462 -3.11 20.89 -7.22
N GLY A 463 -3.67 21.79 -8.03
CA GLY A 463 -2.97 23.02 -8.43
C GLY A 463 -2.64 23.92 -7.23
N TRP A 464 -3.53 23.98 -6.24
CA TRP A 464 -3.31 24.74 -5.01
C TRP A 464 -2.22 24.12 -4.14
N VAL A 465 -2.22 22.79 -4.03
CA VAL A 465 -1.23 22.04 -3.24
C VAL A 465 0.15 22.20 -3.84
N ASP A 466 0.28 22.05 -5.16
CA ASP A 466 1.57 22.20 -5.86
C ASP A 466 2.10 23.63 -5.78
N MET A 467 1.22 24.63 -5.91
CA MET A 467 1.60 26.03 -5.70
C MET A 467 2.15 26.24 -4.30
N ALA A 468 1.47 25.76 -3.25
CA ALA A 468 1.90 25.96 -1.88
C ALA A 468 3.22 25.23 -1.57
N LEU A 469 3.43 24.03 -2.12
CA LEU A 469 4.72 23.34 -2.05
C LEU A 469 5.81 24.20 -2.69
N GLN A 470 5.58 24.67 -3.91
CA GLN A 470 6.54 25.46 -4.66
C GLN A 470 6.88 26.78 -3.95
N GLU A 471 5.89 27.55 -3.51
CA GLU A 471 6.11 28.84 -2.85
C GLU A 471 6.84 28.66 -1.52
N THR A 472 6.50 27.62 -0.74
CA THR A 472 7.20 27.31 0.51
C THR A 472 8.70 27.11 0.28
N THR A 473 9.09 26.42 -0.81
CA THR A 473 10.52 26.22 -1.12
C THR A 473 11.26 27.50 -1.53
N LYS A 474 10.54 28.54 -1.96
CA LYS A 474 11.12 29.81 -2.42
C LYS A 474 11.19 30.87 -1.32
N LEU A 475 10.50 30.68 -0.21
CA LEU A 475 10.48 31.65 0.88
C LEU A 475 11.88 31.80 1.48
N ALA A 476 12.48 32.97 1.23
CA ALA A 476 13.77 33.33 1.79
C ALA A 476 13.58 34.04 3.13
N ARG A 477 14.34 33.61 4.14
CA ARG A 477 14.41 34.33 5.42
C ARG A 477 15.24 35.60 5.23
N ILE A 478 14.62 36.75 5.47
CA ILE A 478 15.24 38.06 5.29
C ILE A 478 15.29 38.82 6.61
N MET A 479 16.24 39.74 6.72
CA MET A 479 16.32 40.64 7.86
C MET A 479 15.30 41.76 7.71
N VAL A 480 14.35 41.86 8.63
CA VAL A 480 13.34 42.92 8.71
C VAL A 480 13.62 43.86 9.86
N ASP A 481 13.14 45.10 9.75
CA ASP A 481 13.18 46.03 10.88
C ASP A 481 12.00 45.77 11.81
N VAL A 482 12.31 45.63 13.09
CA VAL A 482 11.35 45.65 14.20
C VAL A 482 11.66 46.89 15.03
N GLU A 483 10.66 47.73 15.26
CA GLU A 483 10.80 48.99 15.98
C GLU A 483 10.39 48.79 17.44
N ASP A 484 11.24 49.18 18.39
CA ASP A 484 10.93 49.16 19.82
C ASP A 484 10.02 50.32 20.23
N ASN A 485 9.60 50.33 21.50
CA ASN A 485 8.73 51.38 22.04
C ASN A 485 9.36 52.79 22.02
N ASP A 486 10.69 52.88 21.91
CA ASP A 486 11.46 54.12 21.84
C ASP A 486 11.76 54.56 20.39
N GLY A 487 11.28 53.79 19.38
CA GLY A 487 11.46 54.07 17.96
C GLY A 487 12.78 53.56 17.38
N ALA A 488 13.59 52.81 18.14
CA ALA A 488 14.82 52.22 17.66
C ALA A 488 14.53 50.96 16.84
N LYS A 489 15.20 50.83 15.69
CA LYS A 489 15.01 49.70 14.77
C LYS A 489 16.07 48.64 15.00
N VAL A 490 15.61 47.44 15.31
CA VAL A 490 16.45 46.24 15.43
C VAL A 490 16.20 45.35 14.22
N LYS A 491 17.29 44.86 13.61
CA LYS A 491 17.20 43.91 12.50
C LYS A 491 16.97 42.52 13.07
N VAL A 492 15.87 41.88 12.63
CA VAL A 492 15.48 40.52 13.03
C VAL A 492 15.31 39.64 11.81
N LEU A 493 15.69 38.37 11.94
CA LEU A 493 15.42 37.38 10.90
C LEU A 493 13.92 37.01 10.93
N GLU A 494 13.25 37.14 9.80
CA GLU A 494 11.86 36.72 9.65
C GLU A 494 11.72 35.20 9.68
N HIS A 495 10.79 34.71 10.51
CA HIS A 495 10.39 33.30 10.58
C HIS A 495 8.93 33.15 10.12
N SER A 496 8.64 32.10 9.35
CA SER A 496 7.34 31.97 8.66
C SER A 496 6.76 30.57 8.78
N TRP A 497 5.59 30.44 9.42
CA TRP A 497 4.79 29.23 9.30
C TRP A 497 4.24 29.12 7.88
N CYS A 498 4.48 28.00 7.20
CA CYS A 498 3.88 27.67 5.91
C CYS A 498 2.97 26.46 6.11
N ILE A 499 1.66 26.66 5.99
CA ILE A 499 0.66 25.62 6.27
C ILE A 499 -0.12 25.32 4.99
N ASN A 500 0.03 24.10 4.48
CA ASN A 500 -0.63 23.62 3.27
C ASN A 500 -1.70 22.60 3.67
N TYR A 501 -2.96 23.03 3.72
CA TYR A 501 -4.09 22.12 3.94
C TYR A 501 -4.41 21.39 2.65
N THR A 502 -4.08 20.11 2.60
CA THR A 502 -4.35 19.28 1.41
C THR A 502 -5.75 18.66 1.46
N SER A 503 -6.45 18.81 2.58
CA SER A 503 -7.87 18.46 2.73
C SER A 503 -8.76 19.31 1.83
N CYS A 504 -9.84 18.69 1.33
CA CYS A 504 -10.91 19.38 0.62
C CYS A 504 -12.16 18.51 0.54
N THR A 505 -13.29 19.17 0.30
CA THR A 505 -14.58 18.52 0.04
C THR A 505 -15.41 19.38 -0.91
N ASN A 506 -16.19 18.73 -1.77
CA ASN A 506 -17.19 19.40 -2.58
C ASN A 506 -18.36 18.44 -2.81
N TYR A 507 -19.20 18.32 -1.77
CA TYR A 507 -20.34 17.41 -1.76
C TYR A 507 -21.31 17.67 -2.93
N LYS A 508 -21.40 18.92 -3.42
CA LYS A 508 -22.24 19.31 -4.55
C LYS A 508 -21.80 18.62 -5.86
N GLN A 509 -20.52 18.26 -5.96
CA GLN A 509 -19.95 17.53 -7.08
C GLN A 509 -19.68 16.05 -6.74
N GLY A 510 -20.22 15.55 -5.63
CA GLY A 510 -20.03 14.16 -5.19
C GLY A 510 -18.65 13.85 -4.61
N SER A 511 -17.84 14.87 -4.31
CA SER A 511 -16.54 14.72 -3.63
C SER A 511 -16.73 14.87 -2.13
N ASN A 512 -16.34 13.86 -1.37
CA ASN A 512 -16.25 13.89 0.09
C ASN A 512 -14.77 13.83 0.55
N PRO A 513 -14.46 14.02 1.84
CA PRO A 513 -13.07 14.02 2.32
C PRO A 513 -12.28 12.77 1.93
N PHE A 514 -12.89 11.58 2.06
CA PHE A 514 -12.26 10.31 1.69
C PHE A 514 -11.91 10.21 0.20
N THR A 515 -12.85 10.53 -0.68
CA THR A 515 -12.63 10.49 -2.13
C THR A 515 -11.65 11.56 -2.61
N ALA A 516 -11.63 12.73 -1.98
CA ALA A 516 -10.66 13.78 -2.24
C ALA A 516 -9.24 13.37 -1.81
N ALA A 517 -9.09 12.87 -0.58
CA ALA A 517 -7.81 12.42 -0.04
C ALA A 517 -7.16 11.32 -0.89
N ARG A 518 -7.96 10.40 -1.47
CA ARG A 518 -7.46 9.38 -2.41
C ARG A 518 -6.76 9.98 -3.62
N VAL A 519 -7.20 11.15 -4.08
CA VAL A 519 -6.61 11.86 -5.23
C VAL A 519 -5.42 12.70 -4.76
N VAL A 520 -5.63 13.54 -3.74
CA VAL A 520 -4.64 14.53 -3.32
C VAL A 520 -3.43 13.87 -2.66
N ASN A 521 -3.62 12.89 -1.78
CA ASN A 521 -2.48 12.24 -1.14
C ASN A 521 -1.69 11.39 -2.14
N GLU A 522 -2.36 10.71 -3.07
CA GLU A 522 -1.67 10.02 -4.17
C GLU A 522 -0.85 11.00 -5.02
N HIS A 523 -1.40 12.19 -5.29
CA HIS A 523 -0.67 13.24 -5.99
C HIS A 523 0.55 13.72 -5.20
N LEU A 524 0.39 13.99 -3.90
CA LEU A 524 1.50 14.36 -3.01
C LEU A 524 2.62 13.32 -3.08
N TYR A 525 2.31 12.03 -2.95
CA TYR A 525 3.31 10.97 -3.05
C TYR A 525 4.08 10.95 -4.37
N LYS A 526 3.45 11.33 -5.47
CA LYS A 526 4.08 11.41 -6.80
C LYS A 526 4.78 12.74 -7.06
N SER A 527 4.56 13.73 -6.20
CA SER A 527 5.18 15.03 -6.32
C SER A 527 6.69 14.91 -6.18
N GLN A 528 7.43 15.66 -7.01
CA GLN A 528 8.89 15.74 -6.94
C GLN A 528 9.41 16.19 -5.57
N TYR A 529 8.58 16.91 -4.80
CA TYR A 529 8.92 17.34 -3.45
C TYR A 529 8.80 16.21 -2.43
N ILE A 530 8.06 15.13 -2.70
CA ILE A 530 7.88 14.00 -1.78
C ILE A 530 8.69 12.79 -2.26
N ASN A 531 8.70 12.52 -3.57
CA ASN A 531 9.41 11.40 -4.18
C ASN A 531 10.23 11.87 -5.39
N SER A 532 11.54 11.56 -5.40
CA SER A 532 12.41 11.94 -6.51
C SER A 532 12.23 10.99 -7.69
N THR A 533 12.00 11.50 -8.90
CA THR A 533 11.93 10.70 -10.14
C THR A 533 13.33 10.30 -10.68
N GLY A 534 14.35 10.36 -9.82
CA GLY A 534 15.71 9.92 -10.13
C GLY A 534 16.60 10.91 -10.89
N ASN A 535 16.05 11.96 -11.50
CA ASN A 535 16.85 13.03 -12.13
C ASN A 535 17.45 14.00 -11.08
N GLU A 536 18.58 14.66 -11.38
CA GLU A 536 19.29 15.51 -10.40
C GLU A 536 18.45 16.67 -9.86
N SER A 537 17.62 17.30 -10.70
CA SER A 537 16.75 18.42 -10.28
C SER A 537 15.68 17.98 -9.28
N THR A 538 15.05 16.82 -9.45
CA THR A 538 14.04 16.31 -8.52
C THR A 538 14.63 15.75 -7.23
N LYS A 539 15.91 15.33 -7.24
CA LYS A 539 16.65 14.99 -6.01
C LYS A 539 16.93 16.21 -5.15
N GLU A 540 17.19 17.36 -5.75
CA GLU A 540 17.29 18.62 -4.99
C GLU A 540 15.91 19.01 -4.42
N ASP A 541 14.84 18.86 -5.20
CA ASP A 541 13.49 19.21 -4.75
C ASP A 541 12.97 18.36 -3.59
N CYS A 542 13.25 17.06 -3.55
CA CYS A 542 12.76 16.17 -2.48
C CYS A 542 13.42 16.44 -1.12
N LEU A 543 14.55 17.15 -1.09
CA LEU A 543 15.23 17.59 0.12
C LEU A 543 14.77 18.96 0.60
N LYS A 544 13.99 19.70 -0.20
CA LYS A 544 13.53 21.04 0.17
C LYS A 544 12.53 20.96 1.33
N HIS A 545 12.59 21.98 2.17
CA HIS A 545 11.58 22.26 3.18
C HIS A 545 10.26 22.61 2.49
N ILE A 546 9.16 22.06 3.00
CA ILE A 546 7.81 22.15 2.40
C ILE A 546 6.74 22.54 3.43
N GLY A 547 7.15 23.02 4.60
CA GLY A 547 6.24 23.48 5.64
C GLY A 547 5.44 22.37 6.32
N ILE A 548 4.32 22.77 6.91
CA ILE A 548 3.33 21.88 7.50
C ILE A 548 2.40 21.40 6.39
N ILE A 549 2.25 20.08 6.26
CA ILE A 549 1.30 19.45 5.34
C ILE A 549 0.16 18.88 6.18
N ALA A 550 -0.99 19.57 6.20
CA ALA A 550 -2.17 19.16 6.97
C ALA A 550 -3.13 18.39 6.06
N SER A 551 -3.17 17.07 6.20
CA SER A 551 -3.89 16.18 5.28
C SER A 551 -5.04 15.42 5.94
N ASP A 552 -6.00 15.00 5.11
CA ASP A 552 -6.99 13.97 5.46
C ASP A 552 -6.39 12.57 5.25
N PHE A 553 -6.77 11.61 6.07
CA PHE A 553 -6.38 10.19 5.98
C PHE A 553 -4.86 9.98 5.87
N VAL A 554 -4.10 10.66 6.73
CA VAL A 554 -2.64 10.44 6.84
C VAL A 554 -2.38 8.98 7.25
N ASP A 555 -1.30 8.42 6.74
CA ASP A 555 -0.74 7.15 7.20
C ASP A 555 0.76 7.30 7.50
N ALA A 556 1.35 6.25 8.06
CA ALA A 556 2.77 6.25 8.40
C ALA A 556 3.70 6.50 7.19
N ALA A 557 3.29 6.11 5.98
CA ALA A 557 4.08 6.30 4.77
C ALA A 557 4.11 7.76 4.34
N LEU A 558 2.99 8.47 4.44
CA LEU A 558 2.90 9.87 4.03
C LEU A 558 3.63 10.73 5.06
N ALA A 559 3.37 10.45 6.34
CA ALA A 559 4.05 11.10 7.45
C ALA A 559 5.58 10.95 7.33
N ARG A 560 6.07 9.73 7.11
CA ARG A 560 7.51 9.45 6.87
C ARG A 560 8.05 10.25 5.71
N SER A 561 7.33 10.29 4.59
CA SER A 561 7.79 10.99 3.39
C SER A 561 7.92 12.51 3.60
N ILE A 562 7.18 13.07 4.56
CA ILE A 562 7.29 14.46 4.97
C ILE A 562 8.45 14.63 5.98
N TYR A 563 8.46 13.90 7.11
CA TYR A 563 9.42 14.18 8.19
C TYR A 563 10.86 13.75 7.90
N GLN A 564 11.08 12.73 7.06
CA GLN A 564 12.41 12.13 6.85
C GLN A 564 13.41 13.07 6.16
N ARG A 565 12.94 14.19 5.60
CA ARG A 565 13.80 15.21 4.98
C ARG A 565 14.46 16.14 5.99
N ASN A 566 14.00 16.12 7.25
CA ASN A 566 14.50 17.05 8.28
C ASN A 566 15.90 16.66 8.81
N TYR A 567 16.37 15.45 8.53
CA TYR A 567 17.62 14.89 9.04
C TYR A 567 18.36 13.99 8.04
N ASP A 568 19.68 13.85 8.24
CA ASP A 568 20.58 13.13 7.34
C ASP A 568 20.51 11.59 7.42
N ALA A 569 20.80 10.98 6.27
CA ALA A 569 20.46 9.61 5.89
C ALA A 569 21.08 8.44 6.67
N LYS A 570 21.94 8.65 7.67
CA LYS A 570 22.51 7.51 8.42
C LYS A 570 21.46 6.69 9.18
N HIS A 571 20.30 7.29 9.42
CA HIS A 571 19.11 6.66 10.03
C HIS A 571 17.92 6.58 9.07
N LYS A 572 18.07 6.97 7.79
CA LYS A 572 17.04 6.66 6.81
C LYS A 572 16.94 5.14 6.79
N GLN A 573 15.73 4.59 6.84
CA GLN A 573 15.43 3.42 6.03
C GLN A 573 15.56 3.84 4.56
N THR A 574 16.79 4.20 4.17
CA THR A 574 17.23 4.12 2.80
C THR A 574 16.97 2.68 2.45
N VAL A 575 16.12 2.47 1.45
CA VAL A 575 16.25 1.28 0.65
C VAL A 575 17.70 1.31 0.16
N SER A 576 18.56 0.53 0.82
CA SER A 576 19.99 0.63 0.64
C SER A 576 20.35 -0.06 -0.67
N TYR A 577 20.28 0.63 -1.80
CA TYR A 577 20.91 0.12 -3.01
C TYR A 577 22.42 0.43 -2.94
N TYR A 578 23.21 -0.62 -2.86
CA TYR A 578 24.67 -0.59 -2.90
C TYR A 578 25.15 -1.71 -3.83
N LEU A 579 26.36 -1.55 -4.37
CA LEU A 579 26.92 -2.53 -5.31
C LEU A 579 27.04 -3.89 -4.62
N PRO A 580 26.58 -4.97 -5.26
CA PRO A 580 26.80 -6.31 -4.77
C PRO A 580 28.31 -6.64 -4.80
N THR A 581 28.78 -7.39 -3.82
CA THR A 581 30.15 -7.91 -3.79
C THR A 581 30.32 -9.07 -4.77
N ARG A 582 29.21 -9.70 -5.20
CA ARG A 582 29.18 -10.73 -6.25
C ARG A 582 27.78 -10.89 -6.87
N MET A 583 27.74 -11.15 -8.17
CA MET A 583 26.53 -11.53 -8.91
C MET A 583 26.66 -12.94 -9.50
N ARG A 584 25.55 -13.66 -9.64
CA ARG A 584 25.49 -14.97 -10.30
C ARG A 584 24.23 -15.12 -11.15
N MET A 585 24.38 -15.60 -12.39
CA MET A 585 23.29 -15.78 -13.38
C MET A 585 23.46 -17.07 -14.18
N THR A 586 22.45 -17.45 -14.96
CA THR A 586 22.57 -18.52 -15.96
C THR A 586 22.84 -17.93 -17.34
N TYR A 587 23.61 -18.63 -18.17
CA TYR A 587 23.84 -18.25 -19.57
C TYR A 587 22.51 -18.00 -20.31
N GLY A 588 22.42 -16.85 -20.99
CA GLY A 588 21.24 -16.42 -21.74
C GLY A 588 20.18 -15.67 -20.93
N ASP A 589 20.34 -15.53 -19.63
CA ASP A 589 19.46 -14.71 -18.78
C ASP A 589 19.91 -13.25 -18.80
N SER A 590 19.02 -12.33 -18.41
CA SER A 590 19.36 -10.93 -18.27
C SER A 590 20.19 -10.68 -17.00
N LEU A 591 21.07 -9.67 -17.01
CA LEU A 591 21.75 -9.22 -15.79
C LEU A 591 20.78 -8.73 -14.72
N SER A 592 19.57 -8.30 -15.12
CA SER A 592 18.48 -7.98 -14.20
C SER A 592 18.00 -9.17 -13.38
N ASP A 593 18.19 -10.39 -13.87
CA ASP A 593 17.72 -11.62 -13.22
C ASP A 593 18.84 -12.29 -12.39
N ALA A 594 20.00 -11.65 -12.29
CA ALA A 594 21.14 -12.19 -11.55
C ALA A 594 20.86 -12.22 -10.05
N SER A 595 21.16 -13.36 -9.43
CA SER A 595 21.22 -13.48 -7.97
C SER A 595 22.38 -12.67 -7.39
N LEU A 596 22.11 -11.92 -6.32
CA LEU A 596 23.07 -11.06 -5.65
C LEU A 596 23.53 -11.73 -4.34
N GLN A 597 24.85 -11.81 -4.09
CA GLN A 597 25.38 -12.36 -2.83
C GLN A 597 25.09 -11.43 -1.64
N ASP A 598 25.13 -10.14 -1.90
CA ASP A 598 24.84 -8.98 -1.06
C ASP A 598 24.56 -7.80 -2.02
N GLY A 599 24.07 -6.65 -1.55
CA GLY A 599 23.50 -5.62 -2.44
C GLY A 599 22.00 -5.80 -2.64
N LYS A 600 21.29 -4.71 -2.93
CA LYS A 600 19.83 -4.68 -2.96
C LYS A 600 19.34 -3.79 -4.09
N THR A 601 18.34 -4.26 -4.82
CA THR A 601 17.58 -3.46 -5.78
C THR A 601 16.31 -2.93 -5.11
N VAL A 602 15.77 -1.84 -5.64
CA VAL A 602 14.55 -1.18 -5.14
C VAL A 602 13.50 -1.24 -6.23
N GLY A 603 12.32 -1.75 -5.93
CA GLY A 603 11.25 -1.88 -6.91
C GLY A 603 11.69 -2.72 -8.12
N GLU A 604 11.44 -2.19 -9.32
CA GLU A 604 11.80 -2.81 -10.61
C GLU A 604 13.23 -2.47 -11.06
N GLY A 605 14.01 -1.78 -10.22
CA GLY A 605 15.38 -1.41 -10.55
C GLY A 605 16.30 -2.62 -10.70
N TYR A 606 17.31 -2.49 -11.57
CA TYR A 606 18.19 -3.60 -11.94
C TYR A 606 19.62 -3.12 -12.23
N PHE A 607 20.58 -4.06 -12.24
CA PHE A 607 21.95 -3.76 -12.66
C PHE A 607 22.15 -4.08 -14.14
N ARG A 608 22.84 -3.21 -14.88
CA ARG A 608 23.26 -3.45 -16.27
C ARG A 608 24.75 -3.17 -16.47
N LEU A 609 25.31 -3.65 -17.58
CA LEU A 609 26.70 -3.37 -17.97
C LEU A 609 26.84 -1.95 -18.51
N VAL A 610 27.90 -1.23 -18.11
CA VAL A 610 28.05 0.20 -18.44
C VAL A 610 28.39 0.47 -19.91
N ASP A 611 28.91 -0.50 -20.66
CA ASP A 611 29.36 -0.27 -22.05
C ASP A 611 29.21 -1.51 -22.96
N SER A 612 28.27 -2.40 -22.68
CA SER A 612 28.10 -3.62 -23.49
C SER A 612 26.64 -4.05 -23.59
N SER A 613 26.15 -4.16 -24.82
CA SER A 613 24.88 -4.82 -25.18
C SER A 613 25.06 -6.32 -25.49
N SER A 614 26.24 -6.87 -25.23
CA SER A 614 26.62 -8.23 -25.63
C SER A 614 26.09 -9.24 -24.61
N THR A 615 25.49 -10.34 -25.09
CA THR A 615 25.16 -11.51 -24.27
C THR A 615 26.43 -12.09 -23.66
N LEU A 616 26.45 -12.25 -22.33
CA LEU A 616 27.60 -12.82 -21.62
C LEU A 616 27.62 -14.35 -21.75
N ASN A 617 28.78 -14.91 -22.10
CA ASN A 617 29.02 -16.36 -22.14
C ASN A 617 29.56 -16.87 -20.80
N VAL A 618 29.55 -18.19 -20.59
CA VAL A 618 30.13 -18.80 -19.37
C VAL A 618 31.61 -18.41 -19.19
N ALA A 619 32.35 -18.30 -20.30
CA ALA A 619 33.74 -17.86 -20.32
C ALA A 619 33.95 -16.39 -19.92
N ASP A 620 32.89 -15.56 -19.93
CA ASP A 620 32.94 -14.15 -19.55
C ASP A 620 32.87 -13.92 -18.03
N SER A 621 32.78 -14.99 -17.24
CA SER A 621 32.81 -14.92 -15.77
C SER A 621 34.06 -14.17 -15.28
N GLY A 622 33.88 -13.19 -14.40
CA GLY A 622 34.96 -12.31 -13.94
C GLY A 622 34.47 -10.94 -13.51
N SER A 623 35.40 -10.03 -13.24
CA SER A 623 35.08 -8.65 -12.84
C SER A 623 34.52 -7.86 -14.02
N LYS A 624 33.27 -7.38 -13.91
CA LYS A 624 32.60 -6.55 -14.92
C LYS A 624 32.19 -5.21 -14.31
N PHE A 625 32.09 -4.18 -15.13
CA PHE A 625 31.68 -2.85 -14.66
C PHE A 625 30.17 -2.69 -14.86
N VAL A 626 29.44 -2.46 -13.76
CA VAL A 626 27.98 -2.40 -13.74
C VAL A 626 27.49 -1.06 -13.22
N GLU A 627 26.29 -0.67 -13.64
CA GLU A 627 25.54 0.46 -13.10
C GLU A 627 24.14 0.01 -12.67
N TYR A 628 23.61 0.66 -11.63
CA TYR A 628 22.24 0.44 -11.18
C TYR A 628 21.28 1.39 -11.89
N VAL A 629 20.25 0.83 -12.52
CA VAL A 629 19.14 1.50 -13.18
C VAL A 629 17.93 1.39 -12.27
N ASP A 630 17.44 2.51 -11.77
CA ASP A 630 16.19 2.57 -11.05
C ASP A 630 15.04 2.58 -12.06
N VAL A 631 13.98 1.81 -11.80
CA VAL A 631 12.82 1.73 -12.68
C VAL A 631 11.60 2.14 -11.88
N ASP A 632 10.97 3.25 -12.28
CA ASP A 632 9.80 3.76 -11.60
C ASP A 632 8.55 2.91 -11.87
N ALA A 633 7.46 3.21 -11.16
CA ALA A 633 6.20 2.49 -11.30
C ALA A 633 5.53 2.60 -12.69
N LEU A 634 6.03 3.48 -13.57
CA LEU A 634 5.59 3.65 -14.96
C LEU A 634 6.50 2.92 -15.96
N GLY A 635 7.61 2.33 -15.49
CA GLY A 635 8.59 1.65 -16.32
C GLY A 635 9.66 2.57 -16.90
N ASN A 636 9.79 3.80 -16.40
CA ASN A 636 10.86 4.69 -16.84
C ASN A 636 12.17 4.32 -16.15
N GLU A 637 13.22 4.17 -16.94
CA GLU A 637 14.55 3.81 -16.48
C GLU A 637 15.39 5.06 -16.16
N THR A 638 15.96 5.13 -14.97
CA THR A 638 16.90 6.17 -14.57
C THR A 638 18.20 5.56 -14.07
N VAL A 639 19.31 5.84 -14.76
CA VAL A 639 20.63 5.42 -14.29
C VAL A 639 20.97 6.17 -13.01
N THR A 640 21.18 5.44 -11.92
CA THR A 640 21.65 6.02 -10.67
C THR A 640 23.15 6.24 -10.71
N GLY A 641 23.68 7.14 -9.89
CA GLY A 641 25.13 7.34 -9.75
C GLY A 641 25.88 6.13 -9.15
N LEU A 642 25.18 5.03 -8.84
CA LEU A 642 25.76 3.80 -8.30
C LEU A 642 26.34 2.94 -9.43
N ARG A 643 27.66 2.97 -9.57
CA ARG A 643 28.42 2.20 -10.58
C ARG A 643 29.75 1.70 -10.03
N GLY A 644 30.21 0.55 -10.49
CA GLY A 644 31.50 -0.01 -10.06
C GLY A 644 31.78 -1.40 -10.61
N SER A 645 32.96 -1.93 -10.28
CA SER A 645 33.34 -3.27 -10.73
C SER A 645 32.84 -4.35 -9.76
N VAL A 646 32.12 -5.33 -10.31
CA VAL A 646 31.52 -6.45 -9.58
C VAL A 646 31.92 -7.76 -10.26
N PRO A 647 32.36 -8.79 -9.50
CA PRO A 647 32.53 -10.14 -10.00
C PRO A 647 31.19 -10.79 -10.40
N ILE A 648 31.05 -11.21 -11.65
CA ILE A 648 29.89 -11.93 -12.18
C ILE A 648 30.28 -13.39 -12.47
N TYR A 649 29.48 -14.34 -11.98
CA TYR A 649 29.59 -15.78 -12.26
C TYR A 649 28.43 -16.25 -13.14
N ILE A 650 28.74 -16.94 -14.24
CA ILE A 650 27.74 -17.36 -15.23
C ILE A 650 27.71 -18.89 -15.27
N ASP A 651 26.60 -19.47 -14.83
CA ASP A 651 26.36 -20.90 -14.87
C ASP A 651 25.93 -21.35 -16.28
N ARG A 652 26.25 -22.60 -16.62
CA ARG A 652 25.82 -23.22 -17.87
C ARG A 652 24.31 -23.45 -17.87
N ARG A 653 23.66 -23.15 -18.99
CA ARG A 653 22.22 -23.41 -19.17
C ARG A 653 21.95 -24.89 -19.39
N ALA A 654 20.97 -25.44 -18.69
CA ALA A 654 20.60 -26.85 -18.82
C ALA A 654 19.74 -27.09 -20.08
N LEU A 655 20.07 -28.12 -20.85
CA LEU A 655 19.32 -28.55 -22.04
C LEU A 655 18.71 -29.94 -21.85
N THR A 656 17.49 -30.13 -22.36
CA THR A 656 16.82 -31.44 -22.35
C THR A 656 16.63 -31.93 -23.78
N PRO A 657 17.10 -33.15 -24.14
CA PRO A 657 16.94 -33.68 -25.49
C PRO A 657 15.54 -34.26 -25.72
N HIS A 658 14.94 -33.94 -26.87
CA HIS A 658 13.71 -34.53 -27.39
C HIS A 658 13.98 -35.16 -28.76
N PHE A 659 13.67 -36.44 -28.92
CA PHE A 659 14.03 -37.21 -30.11
C PHE A 659 12.91 -37.22 -31.16
N GLU A 660 13.27 -36.97 -32.41
CA GLU A 660 12.40 -37.07 -33.58
C GLU A 660 12.92 -38.09 -34.59
N GLY A 661 12.05 -38.59 -35.46
CA GLY A 661 12.41 -39.56 -36.51
C GLY A 661 12.53 -41.01 -36.02
N LEU A 662 11.94 -41.32 -34.86
CA LEU A 662 11.96 -42.67 -34.26
C LEU A 662 11.03 -43.69 -34.97
N GLU A 663 10.22 -43.25 -35.93
CA GLU A 663 9.21 -44.08 -36.59
C GLU A 663 9.55 -44.42 -38.04
N GLY A 664 9.04 -45.55 -38.54
CA GLY A 664 9.13 -45.92 -39.96
C GLY A 664 10.52 -46.35 -40.46
N LEU A 665 11.44 -46.66 -39.55
CA LEU A 665 12.83 -47.05 -39.84
C LEU A 665 12.91 -48.48 -40.38
N LYS A 666 13.65 -48.70 -41.47
CA LYS A 666 13.81 -50.01 -42.12
C LYS A 666 15.26 -50.47 -42.22
N VAL A 667 15.46 -51.78 -42.22
CA VAL A 667 16.78 -52.40 -42.46
C VAL A 667 17.34 -51.94 -43.82
N GLY A 668 18.60 -51.51 -43.83
CA GLY A 668 19.30 -51.02 -45.02
C GLY A 668 19.20 -49.51 -45.26
N GLU A 669 18.37 -48.79 -44.50
CA GLU A 669 18.34 -47.33 -44.50
C GLU A 669 19.36 -46.73 -43.51
N ASP A 670 19.75 -45.48 -43.73
CA ASP A 670 20.60 -44.74 -42.80
C ASP A 670 19.79 -44.28 -41.57
N VAL A 671 19.63 -45.19 -40.61
CA VAL A 671 18.92 -44.96 -39.35
C VAL A 671 19.53 -43.81 -38.55
N ARG A 672 20.86 -43.68 -38.54
CA ARG A 672 21.56 -42.67 -37.74
C ARG A 672 21.35 -41.27 -38.30
N ALA A 673 21.19 -41.12 -39.61
CA ALA A 673 20.87 -39.84 -40.25
C ALA A 673 19.39 -39.43 -40.10
N LYS A 674 18.47 -40.36 -39.83
CA LYS A 674 17.04 -40.07 -39.69
C LYS A 674 16.63 -39.63 -38.29
N ILE A 675 17.37 -40.04 -37.26
CA ILE A 675 17.06 -39.70 -35.87
C ILE A 675 17.80 -38.42 -35.48
N THR A 676 17.06 -37.43 -35.00
CA THR A 676 17.60 -36.15 -34.53
C THR A 676 17.14 -35.89 -33.10
N ALA A 677 18.00 -35.29 -32.27
CA ALA A 677 17.59 -34.75 -30.98
C ALA A 677 17.46 -33.23 -31.07
N LEU A 678 16.24 -32.74 -30.91
CA LEU A 678 15.95 -31.34 -30.62
C LEU A 678 16.33 -31.07 -29.16
N LEU A 679 16.89 -29.89 -28.89
CA LEU A 679 17.38 -29.51 -27.56
C LEU A 679 16.50 -28.41 -26.99
N ASP A 680 15.65 -28.76 -26.03
CA ASP A 680 14.79 -27.82 -25.32
C ASP A 680 15.63 -26.94 -24.39
N GLY A 681 15.35 -25.63 -24.43
CA GLY A 681 16.08 -24.60 -23.68
C GLY A 681 17.26 -23.97 -24.42
N LYS A 682 17.57 -24.44 -25.65
CA LYS A 682 18.63 -23.86 -26.50
C LYS A 682 18.19 -22.49 -27.03
N LEU A 683 19.09 -21.50 -26.98
CA LEU A 683 18.84 -20.19 -27.58
C LEU A 683 18.80 -20.28 -29.11
N GLU A 684 17.92 -19.49 -29.73
CA GLU A 684 17.60 -19.57 -31.16
C GLU A 684 18.81 -19.34 -32.07
N THR A 685 19.73 -18.47 -31.66
CA THR A 685 20.93 -18.11 -32.43
C THR A 685 22.14 -19.00 -32.16
N ASP A 686 22.05 -19.92 -31.21
CA ASP A 686 23.20 -20.70 -30.76
C ASP A 686 23.37 -22.01 -31.54
N ALA A 687 24.55 -22.18 -32.14
CA ALA A 687 24.97 -23.42 -32.77
C ALA A 687 25.37 -24.46 -31.70
N CYS A 688 24.40 -25.28 -31.30
CA CYS A 688 24.60 -26.42 -30.41
C CYS A 688 23.70 -27.60 -30.83
N THR A 689 24.27 -28.80 -30.92
CA THR A 689 23.58 -30.05 -31.25
C THR A 689 23.95 -31.15 -30.26
N ALA A 690 23.08 -32.15 -30.09
CA ALA A 690 23.37 -33.31 -29.27
C ALA A 690 24.25 -34.31 -30.03
N GLN A 691 25.25 -34.85 -29.36
CA GLN A 691 25.95 -36.04 -29.82
C GLN A 691 25.14 -37.28 -29.43
N LEU A 692 24.73 -38.07 -30.42
CA LEU A 692 23.88 -39.25 -30.21
C LEU A 692 24.69 -40.52 -30.02
N GLU A 693 24.28 -41.34 -29.05
CA GLU A 693 24.79 -42.70 -28.83
C GLU A 693 23.65 -43.70 -28.95
N PHE A 694 23.86 -44.74 -29.77
CA PHE A 694 22.87 -45.78 -30.05
C PHE A 694 23.24 -47.05 -29.30
N MET A 695 22.26 -47.78 -28.79
CA MET A 695 22.44 -48.95 -27.93
C MET A 695 21.50 -50.08 -28.34
N HIS A 696 21.92 -51.32 -28.14
CA HIS A 696 21.03 -52.47 -28.27
C HIS A 696 19.97 -52.45 -27.17
N ASP A 697 18.79 -53.01 -27.46
CA ASP A 697 17.82 -53.33 -26.41
C ASP A 697 18.34 -54.48 -25.53
N ALA A 698 18.21 -54.29 -24.22
CA ALA A 698 18.46 -55.30 -23.21
C ALA A 698 17.21 -55.49 -22.36
N ASN A 699 16.25 -56.27 -22.86
CA ASN A 699 14.98 -56.59 -22.19
C ASN A 699 14.13 -55.34 -21.88
N GLY A 700 13.96 -54.44 -22.85
CA GLY A 700 13.16 -53.23 -22.69
C GLY A 700 13.87 -52.10 -21.94
N ALA A 701 15.20 -52.11 -21.90
CA ALA A 701 16.04 -51.03 -21.37
C ALA A 701 17.30 -50.85 -22.24
N PRO A 702 17.97 -49.67 -22.17
CA PRO A 702 19.22 -49.44 -22.89
C PRO A 702 20.33 -50.43 -22.47
N GLY A 703 20.84 -51.19 -23.43
CA GLY A 703 21.92 -52.18 -23.26
C GLY A 703 23.29 -51.65 -23.66
N THR A 704 24.08 -52.48 -24.35
CA THR A 704 25.43 -52.12 -24.79
C THR A 704 25.39 -51.11 -25.96
N ALA A 705 26.27 -50.11 -25.92
CA ALA A 705 26.42 -49.15 -27.02
C ALA A 705 26.87 -49.86 -28.29
N MET A 706 26.24 -49.51 -29.41
CA MET A 706 26.58 -50.00 -30.74
C MET A 706 27.89 -49.37 -31.21
N ALA A 707 28.68 -50.14 -31.97
CA ALA A 707 29.91 -49.62 -32.55
C ALA A 707 29.62 -48.61 -33.67
N GLU A 708 30.58 -47.71 -33.90
CA GLU A 708 30.52 -46.75 -35.02
C GLU A 708 30.56 -47.52 -36.36
N GLY A 709 29.59 -47.28 -37.24
CA GLY A 709 29.45 -48.00 -38.51
C GLY A 709 28.75 -49.37 -38.43
N GLU A 710 28.35 -49.82 -37.23
CA GLU A 710 27.53 -51.03 -37.08
C GLU A 710 26.15 -50.83 -37.73
N ALA A 711 25.74 -51.81 -38.56
CA ALA A 711 24.49 -51.77 -39.31
C ALA A 711 23.29 -52.21 -38.44
N PHE A 712 22.15 -51.55 -38.61
CA PHE A 712 20.91 -51.90 -37.91
C PHE A 712 20.21 -53.08 -38.60
N THR A 713 19.98 -54.17 -37.85
CA THR A 713 19.09 -55.26 -38.25
C THR A 713 17.68 -55.04 -37.70
N ALA A 714 16.70 -55.83 -38.14
CA ALA A 714 15.34 -55.73 -37.62
C ALA A 714 15.31 -56.03 -36.11
N GLY A 715 14.69 -55.15 -35.32
CA GLY A 715 14.68 -55.24 -33.85
C GLY A 715 14.45 -53.90 -33.15
N THR A 716 14.45 -53.91 -31.82
CA THR A 716 14.31 -52.72 -30.96
C THR A 716 15.70 -52.22 -30.53
N TYR A 717 15.88 -50.90 -30.53
CA TYR A 717 17.12 -50.23 -30.14
C TYR A 717 16.79 -49.00 -29.28
N TRP A 718 17.82 -48.43 -28.66
CA TRP A 718 17.72 -47.21 -27.87
C TRP A 718 18.69 -46.15 -28.39
N VAL A 719 18.33 -44.87 -28.25
CA VAL A 719 19.19 -43.73 -28.52
C VAL A 719 19.21 -42.81 -27.31
N ARG A 720 20.37 -42.21 -27.02
CA ARG A 720 20.52 -41.19 -25.96
C ARG A 720 21.45 -40.07 -26.38
N ALA A 721 21.37 -38.94 -25.68
CA ALA A 721 22.33 -37.85 -25.85
C ALA A 721 23.54 -38.08 -24.92
N LYS A 722 24.72 -38.25 -25.51
CA LYS A 722 25.98 -38.50 -24.78
C LYS A 722 26.73 -37.22 -24.41
N GLY A 723 26.49 -36.14 -25.16
CA GLY A 723 27.17 -34.87 -25.00
C GLY A 723 26.62 -33.81 -25.96
N LEU A 724 27.25 -32.65 -25.98
CA LEU A 724 26.88 -31.52 -26.83
C LEU A 724 28.06 -31.17 -27.75
N LEU A 725 27.76 -30.78 -28.99
CA LEU A 725 28.71 -30.35 -30.02
C LEU A 725 28.33 -28.97 -30.55
N GLY A 726 29.32 -28.22 -31.05
CA GLY A 726 29.15 -26.88 -31.62
C GLY A 726 29.80 -25.78 -30.80
N ASP A 727 29.91 -24.59 -31.40
CA ASP A 727 30.66 -23.45 -30.84
C ASP A 727 30.09 -22.96 -29.50
N ALA A 728 28.79 -23.10 -29.29
CA ALA A 728 28.12 -22.70 -28.06
C ALA A 728 28.08 -23.82 -26.99
N ALA A 729 28.53 -25.05 -27.28
CA ALA A 729 28.36 -26.20 -26.39
C ALA A 729 28.96 -25.98 -24.99
N GLN A 730 30.02 -25.17 -24.87
CA GLN A 730 30.65 -24.81 -23.59
C GLN A 730 29.75 -24.01 -22.63
N ASN A 731 28.70 -23.36 -23.16
CA ASN A 731 27.75 -22.56 -22.40
C ASN A 731 26.56 -23.38 -21.86
N TYR A 732 26.48 -24.66 -22.22
CA TYR A 732 25.35 -25.52 -21.91
C TYR A 732 25.78 -26.77 -21.13
N THR A 733 24.85 -27.33 -20.38
CA THR A 733 24.98 -28.65 -19.71
C THR A 733 23.78 -29.49 -20.08
N LEU A 734 23.98 -30.79 -20.30
CA LEU A 734 22.87 -31.70 -20.55
C LEU A 734 22.18 -32.06 -19.22
N ALA A 735 20.88 -31.77 -19.10
CA ALA A 735 20.10 -32.02 -17.89
C ALA A 735 19.85 -33.52 -17.64
N SER A 736 19.76 -34.31 -18.71
CA SER A 736 19.62 -35.77 -18.66
C SER A 736 20.07 -36.39 -20.00
N ASP A 737 20.46 -37.66 -20.00
CA ASP A 737 20.83 -38.39 -21.23
C ASP A 737 19.59 -38.86 -22.04
N GLY A 738 18.40 -38.86 -21.43
CA GLY A 738 17.10 -38.86 -22.11
C GLY A 738 16.83 -40.05 -23.03
N ALA A 739 17.24 -41.27 -22.65
CA ALA A 739 17.17 -42.42 -23.55
C ALA A 739 15.74 -42.71 -24.09
N ALA A 740 15.63 -42.93 -25.40
CA ALA A 740 14.39 -43.25 -26.09
C ALA A 740 14.51 -44.56 -26.90
N SER A 741 13.49 -45.41 -26.84
CA SER A 741 13.43 -46.65 -27.62
C SER A 741 12.83 -46.44 -29.00
N PHE A 742 13.31 -47.17 -30.02
CA PHE A 742 12.73 -47.19 -31.36
C PHE A 742 12.85 -48.58 -32.01
N ALA A 743 12.08 -48.82 -33.06
CA ALA A 743 12.05 -50.11 -33.75
C ALA A 743 12.48 -49.99 -35.22
N VAL A 744 13.28 -50.96 -35.68
CA VAL A 744 13.70 -51.10 -37.08
C VAL A 744 12.99 -52.30 -37.69
N ALA A 745 12.21 -52.08 -38.75
CA ALA A 745 11.46 -53.14 -39.42
C ALA A 745 12.27 -53.82 -40.53
N ALA A 746 12.05 -55.11 -40.76
CA ALA A 746 12.61 -55.82 -41.91
C ALA A 746 12.10 -55.18 -43.22
N SER A 747 12.96 -55.05 -44.23
CA SER A 747 12.57 -54.53 -45.53
C SER A 747 11.54 -55.48 -46.19
N GLY A 748 10.28 -55.08 -46.22
CA GLY A 748 9.24 -55.85 -46.91
C GLY A 748 9.45 -55.79 -48.43
N ASN A 749 9.72 -56.94 -49.06
CA ASN A 749 9.58 -57.09 -50.50
C ASN A 749 8.10 -57.01 -50.85
N ALA A 750 7.73 -56.05 -51.70
CA ALA A 750 6.47 -56.10 -52.41
C ALA A 750 6.52 -57.21 -53.49
N GLY A 751 5.53 -58.11 -53.51
CA GLY A 751 5.26 -58.96 -54.67
C GLY A 751 4.61 -60.30 -54.33
N GLY A 752 3.37 -60.52 -54.79
CA GLY A 752 2.81 -61.87 -54.95
C GLY A 752 1.30 -61.99 -54.72
N ASP A 753 0.52 -61.87 -55.81
CA ASP A 753 -0.83 -62.44 -55.93
C ASP A 753 -0.83 -63.95 -55.65
N GLY A 754 -1.93 -64.50 -55.12
CA GLY A 754 -2.22 -65.93 -55.24
C GLY A 754 -2.95 -66.60 -54.08
N THR A 755 -4.28 -66.62 -54.16
CA THR A 755 -5.17 -67.77 -53.92
C THR A 755 -4.89 -68.77 -52.79
N GLY A 756 -5.87 -68.91 -51.87
CA GLY A 756 -6.51 -70.20 -51.61
C GLY A 756 -6.13 -71.01 -50.36
N THR A 757 -7.21 -71.44 -49.67
CA THR A 757 -7.39 -72.65 -48.83
C THR A 757 -6.80 -72.69 -47.41
N ASP A 758 -7.66 -72.34 -46.45
CA ASP A 758 -8.34 -73.19 -45.45
C ASP A 758 -7.59 -74.27 -44.61
N SER A 759 -8.15 -74.50 -43.41
CA SER A 759 -7.81 -75.45 -42.33
C SER A 759 -6.70 -75.01 -41.34
N GLY A 760 -6.86 -75.03 -40.02
CA GLY A 760 -7.93 -75.48 -39.13
C GLY A 760 -7.35 -75.74 -37.73
N THR A 761 -8.20 -75.68 -36.69
CA THR A 761 -7.98 -75.92 -35.22
C THR A 761 -7.42 -74.70 -34.44
N GLY A 762 -8.11 -74.01 -33.52
CA GLY A 762 -9.26 -74.25 -32.60
C GLY A 762 -8.78 -73.99 -31.14
N PRO A 763 -9.60 -73.82 -30.07
CA PRO A 763 -10.97 -73.26 -29.87
C PRO A 763 -10.99 -72.03 -28.88
N ASN A 764 -11.93 -71.07 -28.94
CA ASN A 764 -13.26 -70.99 -28.28
C ASN A 764 -13.27 -71.31 -26.76
N ALA A 765 -13.99 -70.62 -25.86
CA ALA A 765 -15.16 -69.73 -25.91
C ALA A 765 -15.16 -68.87 -24.62
N GLY A 766 -15.81 -67.71 -24.47
CA GLY A 766 -17.20 -67.28 -24.73
C GLY A 766 -17.64 -66.50 -23.47
N SER A 767 -18.46 -65.45 -23.43
CA SER A 767 -19.68 -65.04 -24.16
C SER A 767 -19.92 -63.55 -23.77
N ALA A 768 -20.20 -62.57 -24.64
CA ALA A 768 -21.45 -62.24 -25.38
C ALA A 768 -22.66 -62.02 -24.43
N ASP A 769 -23.49 -60.96 -24.51
CA ASP A 769 -24.14 -60.22 -25.62
C ASP A 769 -24.39 -58.72 -25.24
N LYS A 770 -24.44 -57.68 -26.09
CA LYS A 770 -25.12 -57.30 -27.38
C LYS A 770 -26.59 -56.83 -27.31
N ASN A 771 -26.79 -55.52 -27.50
CA ASN A 771 -27.64 -54.83 -28.52
C ASN A 771 -27.87 -53.36 -28.10
N GLY A 772 -27.85 -52.32 -28.94
CA GLY A 772 -27.61 -52.21 -30.38
C GLY A 772 -27.93 -50.79 -30.91
N LYS A 773 -27.10 -50.33 -31.86
CA LYS A 773 -27.31 -49.35 -32.96
C LYS A 773 -27.65 -47.86 -32.64
N GLY A 774 -27.04 -46.87 -33.29
CA GLY A 774 -26.10 -46.96 -34.41
C GLY A 774 -25.58 -45.63 -34.99
N LYS A 775 -24.65 -45.85 -35.96
CA LYS A 775 -24.23 -45.07 -37.14
C LYS A 775 -23.72 -43.63 -36.90
N SER A 776 -22.40 -43.42 -36.98
CA SER A 776 -21.58 -43.12 -38.20
C SER A 776 -21.47 -41.61 -38.40
N SER A 777 -20.36 -40.99 -38.75
CA SER A 777 -18.99 -41.39 -39.09
C SER A 777 -18.24 -40.08 -39.36
N ALA A 778 -16.94 -40.06 -39.04
CA ALA A 778 -15.84 -39.32 -39.69
C ALA A 778 -16.06 -37.82 -40.08
N GLY A 779 -15.21 -36.86 -39.74
CA GLY A 779 -13.83 -36.87 -39.27
C GLY A 779 -13.17 -35.58 -39.79
N LYS A 780 -12.34 -34.95 -38.93
CA LYS A 780 -11.03 -34.30 -39.18
C LYS A 780 -10.83 -33.53 -40.52
N LEU A 781 -10.34 -32.29 -40.61
CA LEU A 781 -9.22 -31.55 -39.97
C LEU A 781 -9.36 -30.05 -40.34
N ALA A 782 -9.02 -29.09 -39.47
CA ALA A 782 -7.81 -28.23 -39.47
C ALA A 782 -7.35 -27.71 -40.85
N GLY A 783 -6.89 -26.49 -41.09
CA GLY A 783 -6.57 -25.24 -40.35
C GLY A 783 -6.36 -24.17 -41.45
N THR A 784 -6.22 -22.87 -41.23
CA THR A 784 -5.06 -22.09 -40.73
C THR A 784 -5.13 -20.74 -41.48
N GLY A 785 -4.64 -19.66 -40.87
CA GLY A 785 -4.04 -18.55 -41.63
C GLY A 785 -4.74 -17.19 -41.58
N ASP A 786 -4.24 -16.34 -40.69
CA ASP A 786 -3.79 -14.94 -40.86
C ASP A 786 -4.40 -14.02 -41.93
N GLY A 787 -4.57 -12.74 -41.55
CA GLY A 787 -4.54 -11.64 -42.51
C GLY A 787 -5.25 -10.37 -42.07
N SER A 788 -4.45 -9.38 -41.63
CA SER A 788 -4.81 -7.97 -41.45
C SER A 788 -5.47 -7.31 -42.68
N GLY A 789 -6.38 -6.36 -42.47
CA GLY A 789 -6.84 -5.46 -43.53
C GLY A 789 -7.80 -4.36 -43.07
N ILE A 790 -7.29 -3.13 -42.99
CA ILE A 790 -8.07 -1.88 -42.84
C ILE A 790 -8.81 -1.59 -44.15
N ALA A 791 -10.11 -1.25 -44.11
CA ALA A 791 -10.71 -0.16 -44.92
C ALA A 791 -12.18 0.09 -44.59
N ALA A 792 -12.50 1.38 -44.59
CA ALA A 792 -13.76 2.07 -44.40
C ALA A 792 -14.93 1.68 -45.34
N GLY A 793 -16.15 2.03 -44.91
CA GLY A 793 -17.10 2.72 -45.79
C GLY A 793 -18.54 2.19 -45.92
N LEU A 794 -19.43 2.82 -45.14
CA LEU A 794 -20.72 3.40 -45.54
C LEU A 794 -21.93 2.54 -46.04
N ALA A 795 -23.07 2.95 -45.45
CA ALA A 795 -24.45 2.98 -45.95
C ALA A 795 -25.27 1.67 -45.86
N ALA A 796 -26.57 1.64 -45.53
CA ALA A 796 -27.57 2.61 -45.06
C ALA A 796 -28.90 1.84 -44.79
N ALA A 797 -29.91 2.57 -44.27
CA ALA A 797 -31.34 2.26 -44.06
C ALA A 797 -31.70 1.69 -42.67
N ALA A 798 -32.20 2.44 -41.68
CA ALA A 798 -33.33 3.38 -41.60
C ALA A 798 -34.73 2.73 -41.63
N VAL A 799 -35.42 2.74 -40.47
CA VAL A 799 -36.83 3.14 -40.36
C VAL A 799 -37.00 3.96 -39.07
N ALA A 800 -37.63 5.12 -39.23
CA ALA A 800 -37.88 6.17 -38.25
C ALA A 800 -39.34 6.13 -37.75
N THR A 801 -39.61 6.83 -36.64
CA THR A 801 -40.68 7.85 -36.47
C THR A 801 -40.61 8.41 -35.03
N THR A 802 -39.98 9.58 -34.78
CA THR A 802 -40.53 10.98 -34.71
C THR A 802 -41.48 11.22 -33.52
N ALA A 803 -41.10 12.01 -32.49
CA ALA A 803 -40.98 13.49 -32.38
C ALA A 803 -42.35 14.17 -32.10
N VAL A 804 -42.48 15.19 -31.24
CA VAL A 804 -42.16 16.65 -31.40
C VAL A 804 -42.56 17.35 -30.06
N GLY A 805 -42.02 18.49 -29.59
CA GLY A 805 -41.16 19.55 -30.15
C GLY A 805 -40.57 20.43 -29.02
N ALA A 806 -39.44 21.14 -29.17
CA ALA A 806 -39.09 22.26 -30.08
C ALA A 806 -39.74 23.59 -29.64
N ALA A 807 -39.10 24.77 -29.54
CA ALA A 807 -37.77 25.25 -29.94
C ALA A 807 -37.46 26.68 -29.41
N MET A 808 -36.15 27.02 -29.43
CA MET A 808 -35.47 28.26 -29.88
C MET A 808 -35.57 29.65 -29.19
N LEU A 809 -34.37 30.10 -28.76
CA LEU A 809 -33.62 31.36 -28.98
C LEU A 809 -34.28 32.57 -29.70
N VAL A 810 -34.13 33.80 -29.16
CA VAL A 810 -33.12 34.86 -29.50
C VAL A 810 -33.45 36.18 -28.75
N ASN A 811 -32.38 36.88 -28.35
CA ASN A 811 -32.19 38.23 -27.77
C ASN A 811 -33.18 39.37 -28.10
N ASP A 812 -33.38 40.32 -27.17
CA ASP A 812 -32.76 41.67 -27.20
C ASP A 812 -33.22 42.60 -26.05
N HIS A 813 -32.30 43.50 -25.68
CA HIS A 813 -32.42 44.84 -25.04
C HIS A 813 -32.65 45.05 -23.53
N GLU A 814 -31.55 45.52 -22.91
CA GLU A 814 -31.33 46.69 -22.02
C GLU A 814 -32.28 47.11 -20.88
N SER A 815 -31.58 47.52 -19.82
CA SER A 815 -31.77 48.68 -18.92
C SER A 815 -32.56 48.51 -17.61
N ASP A 816 -31.77 48.67 -16.55
CA ASP A 816 -31.93 49.58 -15.41
C ASP A 816 -32.98 49.35 -14.31
N GLU A 817 -32.40 49.42 -13.10
CA GLU A 817 -32.86 50.07 -11.88
C GLU A 817 -34.14 49.60 -11.17
N GLY A 818 -33.99 49.42 -9.85
CA GLY A 818 -34.99 49.95 -8.92
C GLY A 818 -35.53 48.99 -7.85
N ALA A 819 -34.84 49.01 -6.70
CA ALA A 819 -35.40 49.22 -5.35
C ALA A 819 -36.59 48.41 -4.79
N SER A 820 -36.36 47.98 -3.54
CA SER A 820 -37.29 47.91 -2.39
C SER A 820 -38.52 47.00 -2.45
N GLU A 821 -38.53 45.93 -1.66
CA GLU A 821 -39.06 45.89 -0.27
C GLU A 821 -38.47 44.71 0.51
#